data_AF-A0A7X6QEW5-F1
#
_entry.id   AF-A0A7X6QEW5-F1
#
_cell.length_a   1.000
_cell.length_b   1.000
_cell.length_c   1.000
_cell.angle_alpha   90.00
_cell.angle_beta   90.00
_cell.angle_gamma   90.00
#
_symmetry.space_group_name_H-M   'P 1'
#
loop_
_entity.id
_entity.type
_entity.pdbx_description
1 polymer ?
#
loop_
_entity_poly.entity_id
_entity_poly.type
_entity_poly.pdbx_seq_one_letter_code
_entity_poly.pdbx_strand_id
1 'polypeptide(L)'
;MSVLSPFIKRHFTKALGKQGGEVFDLFHWKVCDVLLKDHKTGRVLTDLKGLEFPESYSQQACDIIASKYFRKAGVPGKPGHETSMRQLADRMVSFWVGALVDEGMIDQGAESEILYDELVYAILAQMFAPNSPQWFNTGLKLKYGIAGGQSELYYYDEEKGQVVMSDDDYSRTQASACFILSIEDKLLGPHSITEGYVSETKLFKGGSGTGTNFSSIRAAGEALSGGGQSSGLMSFLKGLDRNAGAIKSGGTTRRAAKMVCLDIDHPEIEAFITWKAREEDKVIALAKMGYDAAIDGEAYQTVSGQNSNNSVRFNDEFMQKVAQLDRDPTSTILLKGRRDTSVDRPVRVSHLWQIFNESAWRCADPAPQFDDTFNAWHTCPAGEDGDLTAKHNRINSTNPCGEYAFLDDTSCNLASINIMRFFDPGRHVFDTEAYLHLISIAQLALEASIHWGQFPTPAIARKTWAFRATGLGLANLASLFMSAGIPYDSVEARAIGGALAGVLTGQSYAISAVMAQQLTPFIHYDKNRDHMLRVIRNHSRAAGVRTDEAEAIGYQLPVVDHQILEQTGFGPLSEALKESWTKAETWGGEHGYRNAQVSVMAPTGTISFAMDCAATSIEPFFSHVVYKKLSGGGFMKLVNPVVEEGLAARGYSKEEREAIIGYIMREGDDGMMLDGKIEGAPFLKEEDLAVFDTANQCGSGERYLPWQGHVGMVAA
;
A
#
# COMPACT_ATOMS: atom_id res chain seq x y z
N MET A 1 -16.61 10.10 29.21
CA MET A 1 -16.96 9.28 28.05
C MET A 1 -16.68 10.12 26.84
N SER A 2 -15.60 9.76 26.15
CA SER A 2 -15.21 10.34 24.86
C SER A 2 -16.36 10.30 23.86
N VAL A 3 -16.39 11.24 22.91
CA VAL A 3 -17.34 11.18 21.79
C VAL A 3 -17.12 9.94 20.90
N LEU A 4 -15.98 9.25 21.05
CA LEU A 4 -15.65 8.00 20.37
C LEU A 4 -16.27 6.74 21.02
N SER A 5 -16.78 6.83 22.25
CA SER A 5 -17.33 5.67 22.99
C SER A 5 -18.39 4.86 22.20
N PRO A 6 -19.27 5.44 21.37
CA PRO A 6 -20.21 4.65 20.55
C PRO A 6 -19.55 3.73 19.50
N PHE A 7 -18.31 4.04 19.09
CA PHE A 7 -17.53 3.27 18.13
C PHE A 7 -16.59 2.26 18.82
N ILE A 8 -16.28 2.48 20.10
CA ILE A 8 -15.47 1.58 20.91
C ILE A 8 -16.40 0.68 21.74
N LYS A 9 -16.90 -0.36 21.09
CA LYS A 9 -17.83 -1.33 21.68
C LYS A 9 -17.34 -2.75 21.48
N ARG A 10 -17.71 -3.66 22.39
CA ARG A 10 -17.45 -5.10 22.24
C ARG A 10 -18.28 -5.63 21.07
N HIS A 11 -17.67 -5.79 19.90
CA HIS A 11 -18.30 -6.36 18.73
C HIS A 11 -17.80 -7.79 18.51
N PHE A 12 -16.48 -7.96 18.40
CA PHE A 12 -15.82 -9.25 18.25
C PHE A 12 -15.66 -9.98 19.59
N THR A 13 -15.50 -9.24 20.68
CA THR A 13 -15.19 -9.77 22.01
C THR A 13 -16.39 -9.78 22.96
N LYS A 14 -17.62 -9.87 22.42
CA LYS A 14 -18.88 -9.92 23.20
C LYS A 14 -18.87 -11.01 24.29
N ALA A 15 -18.15 -12.11 24.08
CA ALA A 15 -18.02 -13.19 25.05
C ALA A 15 -17.36 -12.74 26.38
N LEU A 16 -16.34 -11.87 26.32
CA LEU A 16 -15.64 -11.35 27.51
C LEU A 16 -16.56 -10.55 28.41
N GLY A 17 -17.48 -9.76 27.82
CA GLY A 17 -18.46 -9.00 28.56
C GLY A 17 -19.45 -9.85 29.37
N LYS A 18 -19.58 -11.15 29.04
CA LYS A 18 -20.46 -12.09 29.76
C LYS A 18 -19.71 -12.99 30.72
N GLN A 19 -18.51 -13.42 30.34
CA GLN A 19 -17.78 -14.50 31.02
C GLN A 19 -16.56 -14.01 31.82
N GLY A 20 -16.12 -12.76 31.61
CA GLY A 20 -14.81 -12.29 32.08
C GLY A 20 -13.66 -12.96 31.32
N GLY A 21 -12.42 -12.74 31.77
CA GLY A 21 -11.21 -13.31 31.15
C GLY A 21 -10.46 -12.34 30.25
N GLU A 22 -9.43 -12.83 29.57
CA GLU A 22 -8.61 -12.06 28.64
C GLU A 22 -9.00 -12.38 27.18
N VAL A 23 -8.84 -11.42 26.26
CA VAL A 23 -9.09 -11.64 24.82
C VAL A 23 -8.36 -12.86 24.24
N PHE A 24 -7.20 -13.15 24.80
CA PHE A 24 -6.35 -14.29 24.50
C PHE A 24 -7.00 -15.66 24.75
N ASP A 25 -7.98 -15.72 25.64
CA ASP A 25 -8.75 -16.92 25.99
C ASP A 25 -9.84 -17.25 24.95
N LEU A 26 -10.15 -16.32 24.05
CA LEU A 26 -11.12 -16.52 22.97
C LEU A 26 -10.57 -17.37 21.81
N PHE A 27 -9.29 -17.72 21.84
CA PHE A 27 -8.61 -18.46 20.79
C PHE A 27 -8.09 -19.80 21.30
N HIS A 28 -8.12 -20.80 20.43
CA HIS A 28 -7.37 -22.04 20.61
C HIS A 28 -5.96 -21.88 20.02
N TRP A 29 -4.98 -22.48 20.68
CA TRP A 29 -3.56 -22.24 20.39
C TRP A 29 -2.84 -23.53 20.07
N LYS A 30 -1.92 -23.45 19.11
CA LYS A 30 -1.01 -24.54 18.76
C LYS A 30 0.43 -24.13 18.93
N VAL A 31 1.27 -25.14 19.08
CA VAL A 31 2.71 -25.02 19.01
C VAL A 31 3.17 -25.33 17.59
N CYS A 32 3.99 -24.46 17.00
CA CYS A 32 4.60 -24.68 15.69
C CYS A 32 6.11 -24.39 15.73
N ASP A 33 6.82 -25.06 14.82
CA ASP A 33 8.24 -24.84 14.57
C ASP A 33 8.40 -24.16 13.21
N VAL A 34 9.38 -23.26 13.10
CA VAL A 34 9.69 -22.53 11.86
C VAL A 34 11.14 -22.82 11.48
N LEU A 35 11.32 -23.54 10.38
CA LEU A 35 12.63 -23.86 9.80
C LEU A 35 12.68 -23.35 8.35
N LEU A 36 13.45 -22.30 8.12
CA LEU A 36 13.67 -21.75 6.79
C LEU A 36 15.10 -22.02 6.34
N LYS A 37 15.23 -22.64 5.16
CA LYS A 37 16.51 -22.85 4.48
C LYS A 37 16.57 -22.06 3.17
N ASP A 38 17.76 -21.57 2.84
CA ASP A 38 18.10 -21.06 1.53
C ASP A 38 18.04 -22.20 0.50
N HIS A 39 17.33 -22.00 -0.59
CA HIS A 39 17.04 -23.06 -1.55
C HIS A 39 18.24 -23.40 -2.44
N LYS A 40 19.14 -22.45 -2.70
CA LYS A 40 20.33 -22.66 -3.55
C LYS A 40 21.46 -23.33 -2.76
N THR A 41 21.63 -22.92 -1.50
CA THR A 41 22.78 -23.30 -0.67
C THR A 41 22.44 -24.31 0.43
N GLY A 42 21.16 -24.53 0.73
CA GLY A 42 20.71 -25.39 1.83
C GLY A 42 20.94 -24.78 3.22
N ARG A 43 21.53 -23.59 3.31
CA ARG A 43 21.86 -22.91 4.57
C ARG A 43 20.60 -22.61 5.38
N VAL A 44 20.63 -22.90 6.68
CA VAL A 44 19.55 -22.51 7.61
C VAL A 44 19.56 -20.98 7.77
N LEU A 45 18.45 -20.35 7.42
CA LEU A 45 18.19 -18.92 7.55
C LEU A 45 17.47 -18.58 8.85
N THR A 46 16.59 -19.47 9.32
CA THR A 46 15.84 -19.32 10.57
C THR A 46 15.50 -20.71 11.09
N ASP A 47 15.71 -20.93 12.38
CA ASP A 47 15.31 -22.15 13.09
C ASP A 47 14.78 -21.75 14.47
N LEU A 48 13.46 -21.65 14.56
CA LEU A 48 12.74 -21.25 15.77
C LEU A 48 11.78 -22.37 16.15
N LYS A 49 11.75 -22.69 17.45
CA LYS A 49 11.09 -23.89 17.98
C LYS A 49 10.11 -23.52 19.06
N GLY A 50 9.03 -24.28 19.15
CA GLY A 50 8.06 -24.14 20.25
C GLY A 50 7.31 -22.81 20.23
N LEU A 51 7.03 -22.27 19.05
CA LEU A 51 6.33 -21.00 18.91
C LEU A 51 4.82 -21.20 19.06
N GLU A 52 4.13 -20.22 19.65
CA GLU A 52 2.69 -20.30 19.93
C GLU A 52 1.89 -19.38 19.00
N PHE A 53 0.91 -19.94 18.29
CA PHE A 53 0.03 -19.24 17.37
C PHE A 53 -1.41 -19.72 17.52
N PRO A 54 -2.43 -18.93 17.14
CA PRO A 54 -3.79 -19.43 17.03
C PRO A 54 -3.86 -20.64 16.07
N GLU A 55 -4.70 -21.63 16.40
CA GLU A 55 -4.80 -22.88 15.63
C GLU A 55 -5.10 -22.67 14.15
N SER A 56 -5.87 -21.63 13.83
CA SER A 56 -6.28 -21.26 12.47
C SER A 56 -5.15 -20.83 11.55
N TYR A 57 -4.00 -20.39 12.08
CA TYR A 57 -2.91 -19.84 11.27
C TYR A 57 -2.30 -20.93 10.40
N SER A 58 -2.09 -20.69 9.12
CA SER A 58 -1.35 -21.67 8.31
C SER A 58 0.14 -21.70 8.69
N GLN A 59 0.84 -22.80 8.39
CA GLN A 59 2.30 -22.87 8.59
C GLN A 59 3.03 -21.75 7.85
N GLN A 60 2.51 -21.29 6.71
CA GLN A 60 3.12 -20.20 5.94
C GLN A 60 3.00 -18.86 6.67
N ALA A 61 1.84 -18.54 7.26
CA ALA A 61 1.71 -17.37 8.11
C ALA A 61 2.64 -17.45 9.31
N CYS A 62 2.73 -18.61 9.97
CA CYS A 62 3.67 -18.84 11.07
C CYS A 62 5.12 -18.58 10.64
N ASP A 63 5.55 -19.16 9.51
CA ASP A 63 6.89 -19.00 8.96
C ASP A 63 7.22 -17.54 8.65
N ILE A 64 6.30 -16.82 7.99
CA ILE A 64 6.48 -15.40 7.65
C ILE A 64 6.55 -14.56 8.91
N ILE A 65 5.61 -14.72 9.84
CA ILE A 65 5.53 -13.90 11.04
C ILE A 65 6.75 -14.16 11.94
N ALA A 66 7.08 -15.41 12.23
CA ALA A 66 8.21 -15.72 13.10
C ALA A 66 9.56 -15.29 12.49
N SER A 67 9.75 -15.48 11.18
CA SER A 67 11.02 -15.15 10.54
C SER A 67 11.22 -13.65 10.29
N LYS A 68 10.13 -12.90 10.08
CA LYS A 68 10.18 -11.47 9.74
C LYS A 68 9.82 -10.57 10.90
N TYR A 69 8.76 -10.88 11.65
CA TYR A 69 8.12 -9.93 12.57
C TYR A 69 8.39 -10.19 14.05
N PHE A 70 8.64 -11.44 14.46
CA PHE A 70 9.04 -11.69 15.85
C PHE A 70 10.37 -11.00 16.17
N ARG A 71 10.38 -10.26 17.28
CA ARG A 71 11.58 -9.63 17.80
C ARG A 71 12.56 -10.72 18.22
N LYS A 72 13.76 -10.69 17.62
CA LYS A 72 14.76 -11.76 17.75
C LYS A 72 15.74 -11.60 18.92
N ALA A 73 15.70 -10.47 19.62
CA ALA A 73 16.64 -10.17 20.70
C ALA A 73 16.11 -9.08 21.65
N GLY A 74 16.55 -9.16 22.90
CA GLY A 74 16.33 -8.15 23.94
C GLY A 74 14.98 -8.27 24.65
N VAL A 75 14.15 -9.26 24.29
CA VAL A 75 12.88 -9.50 24.99
C VAL A 75 13.19 -10.04 26.40
N PRO A 76 12.59 -9.51 27.48
CA PRO A 76 12.84 -9.97 28.83
C PRO A 76 12.55 -11.47 29.03
N GLY A 77 13.38 -12.14 29.83
CA GLY A 77 13.27 -13.57 30.13
C GLY A 77 13.98 -14.48 29.12
N LYS A 78 13.86 -15.79 29.33
CA LYS A 78 14.33 -16.79 28.35
C LYS A 78 13.16 -17.12 27.40
N PRO A 79 13.38 -17.18 26.07
CA PRO A 79 14.67 -17.28 25.37
C PRO A 79 15.28 -15.95 24.86
N GLY A 80 14.78 -14.79 25.28
CA GLY A 80 15.32 -13.49 24.86
C GLY A 80 14.75 -12.95 23.54
N HIS A 81 13.75 -13.62 22.97
CA HIS A 81 13.04 -13.27 21.74
C HIS A 81 11.54 -13.56 21.88
N GLU A 82 10.72 -13.00 21.00
CA GLU A 82 9.28 -13.28 20.94
C GLU A 82 9.05 -14.73 20.49
N THR A 83 8.19 -15.45 21.20
CA THR A 83 7.84 -16.85 20.94
C THR A 83 6.35 -17.08 20.76
N SER A 84 5.50 -16.06 20.93
CA SER A 84 4.05 -16.20 20.83
C SER A 84 3.42 -15.00 20.12
N MET A 85 2.38 -15.24 19.33
CA MET A 85 1.57 -14.15 18.77
C MET A 85 0.88 -13.29 19.83
N ARG A 86 0.69 -13.81 21.05
CA ARG A 86 0.19 -13.00 22.18
C ARG A 86 1.12 -11.82 22.47
N GLN A 87 2.42 -12.09 22.53
CA GLN A 87 3.45 -11.09 22.84
C GLN A 87 3.48 -10.00 21.78
N LEU A 88 3.45 -10.41 20.50
CA LEU A 88 3.48 -9.46 19.39
C LEU A 88 2.19 -8.61 19.33
N ALA A 89 1.02 -9.21 19.50
CA ALA A 89 -0.26 -8.50 19.48
C ALA A 89 -0.35 -7.53 20.68
N ASP A 90 -0.05 -8.00 21.90
CA ASP A 90 -0.03 -7.16 23.10
C ASP A 90 0.91 -5.96 22.95
N ARG A 91 2.10 -6.18 22.39
CA ARG A 91 3.08 -5.13 22.15
C ARG A 91 2.56 -4.02 21.26
N MET A 92 1.98 -4.35 20.11
CA MET A 92 1.49 -3.33 19.18
C MET A 92 0.24 -2.64 19.73
N VAL A 93 -0.73 -3.41 20.24
CA VAL A 93 -2.01 -2.85 20.66
C VAL A 93 -1.88 -2.00 21.91
N SER A 94 -1.09 -2.43 22.90
CA SER A 94 -0.85 -1.62 24.09
C SER A 94 -0.19 -0.29 23.76
N PHE A 95 0.67 -0.23 22.74
CA PHE A 95 1.24 1.03 22.28
C PHE A 95 0.17 1.93 21.69
N TRP A 96 -0.67 1.42 20.79
CA TRP A 96 -1.70 2.24 20.15
C TRP A 96 -2.74 2.75 21.16
N VAL A 97 -3.24 1.87 22.04
CA VAL A 97 -4.19 2.25 23.08
C VAL A 97 -3.55 3.24 24.06
N GLY A 98 -2.29 3.00 24.47
CA GLY A 98 -1.54 3.91 25.33
C GLY A 98 -1.38 5.30 24.71
N ALA A 99 -1.05 5.37 23.42
CA ALA A 99 -0.91 6.64 22.71
C ALA A 99 -2.24 7.42 22.63
N LEU A 100 -3.35 6.72 22.38
CA LEU A 100 -4.68 7.36 22.32
C LEU A 100 -5.14 7.87 23.69
N VAL A 101 -4.82 7.15 24.77
CA VAL A 101 -5.10 7.59 26.14
C VAL A 101 -4.23 8.81 26.49
N ASP A 102 -2.94 8.76 26.15
CA ASP A 102 -1.99 9.86 26.39
C ASP A 102 -2.37 11.14 25.65
N GLU A 103 -2.83 11.02 24.40
CA GLU A 103 -3.33 12.15 23.60
C GLU A 103 -4.67 12.71 24.12
N GLY A 104 -5.38 11.99 24.99
CA GLY A 104 -6.75 12.33 25.41
C GLY A 104 -7.82 12.03 24.36
N MET A 105 -7.49 11.20 23.35
CA MET A 105 -8.44 10.75 22.34
C MET A 105 -9.50 9.82 22.93
N ILE A 106 -9.10 8.94 23.85
CA ILE A 106 -9.99 8.01 24.56
C ILE A 106 -9.75 8.06 26.07
N ASP A 107 -10.77 7.71 26.85
CA ASP A 107 -10.69 7.65 28.30
C ASP A 107 -9.97 6.37 28.76
N GLN A 108 -9.11 6.50 29.78
CA GLN A 108 -8.56 5.35 30.48
C GLN A 108 -9.67 4.57 31.23
N GLY A 109 -9.57 3.24 31.24
CA GLY A 109 -10.53 2.34 31.89
C GLY A 109 -11.30 1.50 30.87
N ALA A 110 -12.61 1.33 31.08
CA ALA A 110 -13.42 0.42 30.27
C ALA A 110 -13.36 0.68 28.76
N GLU A 111 -13.30 1.94 28.33
CA GLU A 111 -13.17 2.29 26.90
C GLU A 111 -11.82 1.79 26.33
N SER A 112 -10.71 2.14 26.97
CA SER A 112 -9.38 1.65 26.57
C SER A 112 -9.23 0.12 26.62
N GLU A 113 -9.86 -0.55 27.59
CA GLU A 113 -9.87 -2.02 27.71
C GLU A 113 -10.65 -2.68 26.57
N ILE A 114 -11.82 -2.12 26.21
CA ILE A 114 -12.60 -2.61 25.06
C ILE A 114 -11.83 -2.42 23.77
N LEU A 115 -11.21 -1.25 23.55
CA LEU A 115 -10.41 -1.01 22.35
C LEU A 115 -9.23 -1.98 22.25
N TYR A 116 -8.54 -2.22 23.37
CA TYR A 116 -7.46 -3.20 23.45
C TYR A 116 -7.93 -4.59 23.03
N ASP A 117 -9.02 -5.07 23.64
CA ASP A 117 -9.57 -6.40 23.35
C ASP A 117 -9.98 -6.54 21.88
N GLU A 118 -10.68 -5.54 21.31
CA GLU A 118 -11.14 -5.59 19.92
C GLU A 118 -9.98 -5.58 18.92
N LEU A 119 -8.94 -4.77 19.16
CA LEU A 119 -7.75 -4.70 18.29
C LEU A 119 -6.90 -5.97 18.38
N VAL A 120 -6.69 -6.51 19.59
CA VAL A 120 -5.98 -7.79 19.76
C VAL A 120 -6.74 -8.90 19.06
N TYR A 121 -8.06 -8.98 19.24
CA TYR A 121 -8.87 -9.97 18.54
C TYR A 121 -8.72 -9.84 17.02
N ALA A 122 -8.81 -8.62 16.48
CA ALA A 122 -8.75 -8.40 15.04
C ALA A 122 -7.37 -8.80 14.43
N ILE A 123 -6.27 -8.60 15.16
CA ILE A 123 -4.95 -9.10 14.75
C ILE A 123 -4.90 -10.63 14.79
N LEU A 124 -5.33 -11.23 15.91
CA LEU A 124 -5.29 -12.69 16.11
C LEU A 124 -6.27 -13.45 15.22
N ALA A 125 -7.33 -12.80 14.75
CA ALA A 125 -8.28 -13.35 13.79
C ALA A 125 -7.88 -13.06 12.33
N GLN A 126 -6.67 -12.51 12.09
CA GLN A 126 -6.14 -12.16 10.76
C GLN A 126 -7.09 -11.25 9.94
N MET A 127 -7.81 -10.35 10.62
CA MET A 127 -8.80 -9.45 10.01
C MET A 127 -8.16 -8.21 9.40
N PHE A 128 -7.06 -7.74 9.97
CA PHE A 128 -6.23 -6.69 9.39
C PHE A 128 -4.77 -6.84 9.82
N ALA A 129 -3.89 -6.15 9.11
CA ALA A 129 -2.48 -6.06 9.46
C ALA A 129 -1.96 -4.64 9.19
N PRO A 130 -1.19 -4.03 10.12
CA PRO A 130 -0.44 -2.81 9.82
C PRO A 130 0.73 -3.11 8.87
N ASN A 131 1.31 -2.07 8.27
CA ASN A 131 2.53 -2.19 7.49
C ASN A 131 3.73 -2.68 8.30
N SER A 132 4.67 -3.34 7.63
CA SER A 132 5.80 -4.04 8.25
C SER A 132 6.60 -3.24 9.31
N PRO A 133 6.94 -1.95 9.13
CA PRO A 133 7.62 -1.16 10.16
C PRO A 133 6.95 -1.17 11.54
N GLN A 134 5.61 -1.18 11.60
CA GLN A 134 4.89 -1.25 12.87
C GLN A 134 5.13 -2.58 13.60
N TRP A 135 5.17 -3.70 12.87
CA TRP A 135 5.49 -5.01 13.45
C TRP A 135 6.88 -5.02 14.08
N PHE A 136 7.85 -4.35 13.45
CA PHE A 136 9.24 -4.34 13.90
C PHE A 136 9.47 -3.44 15.11
N ASN A 137 8.82 -2.28 15.16
CA ASN A 137 9.25 -1.17 16.01
C ASN A 137 8.24 -0.81 17.13
N THR A 138 6.94 -0.97 16.88
CA THR A 138 5.89 -0.44 17.75
C THR A 138 5.90 -1.15 19.11
N GLY A 139 5.85 -0.38 20.20
CA GLY A 139 5.70 -0.90 21.57
C GLY A 139 6.93 -1.56 22.19
N LEU A 140 8.09 -1.58 21.53
CA LEU A 140 9.28 -2.26 22.04
C LEU A 140 9.76 -1.71 23.40
N LYS A 141 9.87 -0.38 23.55
CA LYS A 141 10.24 0.20 24.86
C LYS A 141 9.13 -0.01 25.89
N LEU A 142 7.88 0.23 25.50
CA LEU A 142 6.72 0.15 26.38
C LEU A 142 6.56 -1.24 27.01
N LYS A 143 6.69 -2.32 26.23
CA LYS A 143 6.51 -3.69 26.74
C LYS A 143 7.77 -4.37 27.22
N TYR A 144 8.90 -4.12 26.56
CA TYR A 144 10.12 -4.88 26.80
C TYR A 144 11.24 -4.04 27.43
N GLY A 145 11.05 -2.74 27.62
CA GLY A 145 12.10 -1.82 28.09
C GLY A 145 13.23 -1.61 27.06
N ILE A 146 13.01 -2.00 25.81
CA ILE A 146 14.01 -1.87 24.74
C ILE A 146 13.98 -0.45 24.18
N ALA A 147 14.94 0.38 24.60
CA ALA A 147 15.10 1.76 24.13
C ALA A 147 15.75 1.88 22.73
N GLY A 148 16.76 1.06 22.42
CA GLY A 148 17.50 1.15 21.16
C GLY A 148 18.70 2.11 21.23
N GLY A 149 19.30 2.45 20.08
CA GLY A 149 20.41 3.41 19.97
C GLY A 149 19.91 4.83 19.66
N GLN A 150 20.84 5.73 19.33
CA GLN A 150 20.51 7.04 18.76
C GLN A 150 20.75 7.02 17.24
N SER A 151 19.68 6.94 16.45
CA SER A 151 19.74 6.98 14.98
C SER A 151 19.35 8.33 14.37
N GLU A 152 19.43 9.43 15.13
CA GLU A 152 19.01 10.78 14.70
C GLU A 152 17.58 10.79 14.12
N LEU A 153 16.63 10.18 14.84
CA LEU A 153 15.21 10.28 14.55
C LEU A 153 14.62 11.51 15.23
N TYR A 154 13.49 12.00 14.74
CA TYR A 154 12.86 13.25 15.15
C TYR A 154 11.36 13.08 15.36
N TYR A 155 10.80 13.87 16.26
CA TYR A 155 9.36 13.98 16.43
C TYR A 155 8.98 15.44 16.72
N TYR A 156 7.72 15.79 16.51
CA TYR A 156 7.20 17.10 16.90
C TYR A 156 6.81 17.05 18.39
N ASP A 157 7.46 17.88 19.20
CA ASP A 157 7.18 18.02 20.62
C ASP A 157 6.15 19.13 20.80
N GLU A 158 4.92 18.75 21.16
CA GLU A 158 3.79 19.68 21.27
C GLU A 158 3.95 20.66 22.45
N GLU A 159 4.59 20.24 23.55
CA GLU A 159 4.85 21.12 24.70
C GLU A 159 5.89 22.19 24.34
N LYS A 160 6.90 21.84 23.55
CA LYS A 160 7.93 22.78 23.08
C LYS A 160 7.53 23.53 21.81
N GLY A 161 6.48 23.08 21.11
CA GLY A 161 6.03 23.64 19.84
C GLY A 161 7.04 23.52 18.69
N GLN A 162 7.96 22.55 18.74
CA GLN A 162 9.02 22.39 17.73
C GLN A 162 9.43 20.93 17.53
N VAL A 163 10.08 20.66 16.40
CA VAL A 163 10.69 19.36 16.15
C VAL A 163 11.95 19.20 16.99
N VAL A 164 12.05 18.08 17.69
CA VAL A 164 13.22 17.70 18.48
C VAL A 164 13.71 16.32 18.07
N MET A 165 14.97 16.03 18.41
CA MET A 165 15.54 14.71 18.22
C MET A 165 15.00 13.75 19.29
N SER A 166 14.70 12.52 18.90
CA SER A 166 14.32 11.44 19.79
C SER A 166 15.48 11.00 20.68
N ASP A 167 15.15 10.62 21.92
CA ASP A 167 16.13 10.13 22.88
C ASP A 167 16.76 8.80 22.45
N ASP A 168 15.96 7.93 21.83
CA ASP A 168 16.34 6.60 21.37
C ASP A 168 15.44 6.09 20.20
N ASP A 169 15.78 4.93 19.65
CA ASP A 169 15.13 4.36 18.47
C ASP A 169 13.72 3.76 18.72
N TYR A 170 13.29 3.56 19.98
CA TYR A 170 12.08 2.76 20.28
C TYR A 170 11.16 3.29 21.40
N SER A 171 11.50 4.41 22.05
CA SER A 171 10.57 5.14 22.92
C SER A 171 9.35 5.61 22.16
N ARG A 172 9.62 6.10 20.95
CA ARG A 172 8.64 6.40 19.92
C ARG A 172 8.80 5.39 18.81
N THR A 173 7.78 5.25 17.97
CA THR A 173 7.80 4.25 16.90
C THR A 173 8.11 4.87 15.54
N GLN A 174 9.00 4.25 14.78
CA GLN A 174 9.07 4.48 13.35
C GLN A 174 8.03 3.56 12.69
N ALA A 175 6.82 4.08 12.50
CA ALA A 175 5.67 3.31 11.99
C ALA A 175 5.47 3.40 10.47
N SER A 176 5.96 4.45 9.81
CA SER A 176 5.68 4.71 8.40
C SER A 176 6.51 3.83 7.45
N ALA A 177 5.88 3.25 6.43
CA ALA A 177 6.60 2.54 5.35
C ALA A 177 6.92 3.45 4.17
N CYS A 178 6.13 4.51 4.00
CA CYS A 178 6.05 5.27 2.76
C CYS A 178 6.37 6.73 3.04
N PHE A 179 7.30 7.30 2.27
CA PHE A 179 7.75 8.67 2.42
C PHE A 179 7.84 9.36 1.06
N ILE A 180 7.51 10.65 1.03
CA ILE A 180 7.73 11.54 -0.12
C ILE A 180 8.76 12.58 0.32
N LEU A 181 9.76 12.84 -0.50
CA LEU A 181 10.84 13.79 -0.23
C LEU A 181 10.80 14.92 -1.25
N SER A 182 11.01 16.15 -0.79
CA SER A 182 11.30 17.27 -1.68
C SER A 182 12.78 17.28 -2.09
N ILE A 183 13.05 17.90 -3.22
CA ILE A 183 14.42 18.15 -3.68
C ILE A 183 14.53 19.50 -4.38
N GLU A 184 15.60 20.21 -4.08
CA GLU A 184 15.95 21.49 -4.67
C GLU A 184 17.19 21.38 -5.54
N ASP A 185 17.24 22.23 -6.57
CA ASP A 185 18.36 22.36 -7.52
C ASP A 185 19.58 23.07 -6.89
N LYS A 186 20.18 22.40 -5.90
CA LYS A 186 21.40 22.79 -5.19
C LYS A 186 22.16 21.54 -4.74
N LEU A 187 23.48 21.67 -4.58
CA LEU A 187 24.34 20.54 -4.22
C LEU A 187 24.33 20.26 -2.71
N LEU A 188 24.44 21.28 -1.87
CA LEU A 188 24.62 21.15 -0.42
C LEU A 188 23.49 21.81 0.37
N GLY A 189 23.31 21.36 1.62
CA GLY A 189 22.33 21.89 2.57
C GLY A 189 21.00 21.14 2.58
N PRO A 190 20.03 21.58 3.40
CA PRO A 190 18.72 20.93 3.50
C PRO A 190 18.02 20.82 2.15
N HIS A 191 17.41 19.68 1.84
CA HIS A 191 16.71 19.42 0.57
C HIS A 191 17.61 19.45 -0.69
N SER A 192 18.93 19.43 -0.54
CA SER A 192 19.86 19.39 -1.67
C SER A 192 19.98 17.98 -2.28
N ILE A 193 20.61 17.90 -3.45
CA ILE A 193 20.92 16.62 -4.09
C ILE A 193 21.77 15.72 -3.18
N THR A 194 22.78 16.27 -2.49
CA THR A 194 23.62 15.50 -1.56
C THR A 194 22.85 15.07 -0.31
N GLU A 195 21.99 15.92 0.25
CA GLU A 195 21.14 15.55 1.39
C GLU A 195 20.15 14.43 1.03
N GLY A 196 19.74 14.35 -0.24
CA GLY A 196 18.96 13.23 -0.76
C GLY A 196 19.61 11.86 -0.50
N TYR A 197 20.93 11.74 -0.66
CA TYR A 197 21.67 10.49 -0.34
C TYR A 197 21.56 10.14 1.14
N VAL A 198 21.71 11.14 2.02
CA VAL A 198 21.66 10.95 3.48
C VAL A 198 20.26 10.55 3.91
N SER A 199 19.25 11.29 3.45
CA SER A 199 17.85 11.04 3.77
C SER A 199 17.39 9.66 3.31
N GLU A 200 17.68 9.28 2.06
CA GLU A 200 17.41 7.94 1.54
C GLU A 200 18.12 6.86 2.34
N THR A 201 19.38 7.09 2.74
CA THR A 201 20.13 6.11 3.54
C THR A 201 19.47 5.85 4.88
N LYS A 202 19.04 6.92 5.59
CA LYS A 202 18.31 6.80 6.86
C LYS A 202 17.00 6.02 6.67
N LEU A 203 16.24 6.34 5.63
CA LEU A 203 14.96 5.72 5.31
C LEU A 203 15.10 4.23 4.94
N PHE A 204 16.05 3.90 4.05
CA PHE A 204 16.29 2.53 3.65
C PHE A 204 16.80 1.68 4.81
N LYS A 205 17.67 2.21 5.68
CA LYS A 205 18.10 1.55 6.92
C LYS A 205 16.89 1.16 7.78
N GLY A 206 15.88 2.03 7.89
CA GLY A 206 14.65 1.81 8.64
C GLY A 206 13.66 0.81 8.04
N GLY A 207 13.89 0.32 6.81
CA GLY A 207 12.95 -0.59 6.13
C GLY A 207 11.90 0.13 5.28
N SER A 208 12.04 1.43 5.08
CA SER A 208 11.05 2.29 4.43
C SER A 208 11.42 2.62 2.98
N GLY A 209 10.41 3.01 2.21
CA GLY A 209 10.54 3.41 0.81
C GLY A 209 10.36 4.91 0.61
N THR A 210 10.97 5.47 -0.45
CA THR A 210 10.98 6.92 -0.71
C THR A 210 10.54 7.28 -2.10
N GLY A 211 9.78 8.35 -2.26
CA GLY A 211 9.45 8.95 -3.56
C GLY A 211 9.94 10.38 -3.69
N THR A 212 10.35 10.77 -4.90
CA THR A 212 10.84 12.12 -5.18
C THR A 212 10.57 12.48 -6.63
N ASN A 213 10.07 13.69 -6.86
CA ASN A 213 10.02 14.29 -8.20
C ASN A 213 11.27 15.14 -8.42
N PHE A 214 12.06 14.76 -9.41
CA PHE A 214 13.34 15.41 -9.69
C PHE A 214 13.27 16.51 -10.75
N SER A 215 12.06 16.89 -11.16
CA SER A 215 11.85 17.88 -12.22
C SER A 215 12.32 19.30 -11.87
N SER A 216 12.62 19.57 -10.59
CA SER A 216 13.22 20.84 -10.16
C SER A 216 14.70 20.95 -10.55
N ILE A 217 15.39 19.82 -10.76
CA ILE A 217 16.82 19.78 -11.08
C ILE A 217 17.04 20.24 -12.52
N ARG A 218 18.04 21.11 -12.73
CA ARG A 218 18.37 21.60 -14.08
C ARG A 218 18.93 20.51 -14.99
N ALA A 219 18.61 20.60 -16.28
CA ALA A 219 19.06 19.67 -17.30
C ALA A 219 20.55 19.80 -17.64
N ALA A 220 21.09 18.82 -18.35
CA ALA A 220 22.45 18.87 -18.90
C ALA A 220 22.61 20.08 -19.82
N GLY A 221 23.74 20.79 -19.70
CA GLY A 221 24.04 21.97 -20.51
C GLY A 221 23.53 23.30 -19.94
N GLU A 222 22.59 23.28 -18.99
CA GLU A 222 22.11 24.51 -18.35
C GLU A 222 23.20 25.19 -17.49
N ALA A 223 23.18 26.53 -17.45
CA ALA A 223 24.22 27.32 -16.79
C ALA A 223 24.33 27.06 -15.28
N LEU A 224 25.56 27.15 -14.74
CA LEU A 224 25.85 27.13 -13.31
C LEU A 224 26.21 28.54 -12.79
N SER A 225 25.92 28.81 -11.50
CA SER A 225 26.18 30.11 -10.88
C SER A 225 27.66 30.48 -10.81
N GLY A 226 28.56 29.49 -10.73
CA GLY A 226 30.01 29.68 -10.73
C GLY A 226 30.65 29.75 -12.12
N GLY A 227 29.86 29.76 -13.19
CA GLY A 227 30.33 29.53 -14.56
C GLY A 227 30.40 28.03 -14.92
N GLY A 228 30.29 27.72 -16.20
CA GLY A 228 30.20 26.33 -16.71
C GLY A 228 28.76 25.84 -16.89
N GLN A 229 28.62 24.53 -17.14
CA GLN A 229 27.36 23.87 -17.50
C GLN A 229 27.07 22.69 -16.58
N SER A 230 25.80 22.43 -16.32
CA SER A 230 25.31 21.30 -15.53
C SER A 230 25.62 19.96 -16.19
N SER A 231 25.93 18.95 -15.38
CA SER A 231 26.02 17.53 -15.79
C SER A 231 24.65 16.89 -16.06
N GLY A 232 23.57 17.61 -15.75
CA GLY A 232 22.19 17.17 -15.91
C GLY A 232 21.68 16.24 -14.82
N LEU A 233 20.36 16.15 -14.77
CA LEU A 233 19.58 15.33 -13.85
C LEU A 233 20.00 13.86 -13.93
N MET A 234 20.15 13.31 -15.15
CA MET A 234 20.40 11.88 -15.34
C MET A 234 21.71 11.42 -14.68
N SER A 235 22.70 12.31 -14.56
CA SER A 235 23.96 12.02 -13.87
C SER A 235 23.75 11.81 -12.37
N PHE A 236 22.90 12.61 -11.73
CA PHE A 236 22.59 12.48 -10.31
C PHE A 236 21.69 11.27 -10.03
N LEU A 237 20.70 10.99 -10.89
CA LEU A 237 19.84 9.81 -10.75
C LEU A 237 20.64 8.51 -10.78
N LYS A 238 21.65 8.41 -11.64
CA LYS A 238 22.57 7.25 -11.67
C LYS A 238 23.34 7.09 -10.36
N GLY A 239 23.74 8.19 -9.72
CA GLY A 239 24.39 8.13 -8.41
C GLY A 239 23.44 7.65 -7.30
N LEU A 240 22.21 8.18 -7.27
CA LEU A 240 21.19 7.78 -6.30
C LEU A 240 20.75 6.32 -6.49
N ASP A 241 20.64 5.85 -7.73
CA ASP A 241 20.39 4.43 -8.04
C ASP A 241 21.48 3.52 -7.44
N ARG A 242 22.75 3.91 -7.54
CA ARG A 242 23.85 3.15 -6.91
C ARG A 242 23.79 3.19 -5.39
N ASN A 243 23.40 4.32 -4.81
CA ASN A 243 23.19 4.42 -3.37
C ASN A 243 22.10 3.45 -2.88
N ALA A 244 20.95 3.43 -3.57
CA ALA A 244 19.86 2.50 -3.26
C ALA A 244 20.30 1.03 -3.40
N GLY A 245 21.06 0.69 -4.44
CA GLY A 245 21.58 -0.67 -4.66
C GLY A 245 22.58 -1.15 -3.59
N ALA A 246 23.33 -0.22 -2.98
CA ALA A 246 24.30 -0.52 -1.93
C ALA A 246 23.66 -0.84 -0.57
N ILE A 247 22.40 -0.41 -0.35
CA ILE A 247 21.75 -0.50 0.95
C ILE A 247 20.76 -1.67 1.00
N LYS A 248 20.88 -2.47 2.06
CA LYS A 248 19.97 -3.56 2.36
C LYS A 248 18.95 -3.10 3.40
N SER A 249 17.68 -3.06 3.00
CA SER A 249 16.64 -2.37 3.74
C SER A 249 16.24 -3.10 5.02
N GLY A 250 16.11 -2.36 6.13
CA GLY A 250 15.78 -2.91 7.45
C GLY A 250 16.82 -3.88 8.03
N GLY A 251 18.07 -3.85 7.52
CA GLY A 251 19.10 -4.82 7.89
C GLY A 251 18.82 -6.26 7.43
N THR A 252 17.86 -6.44 6.52
CA THR A 252 17.49 -7.74 5.93
C THR A 252 18.00 -7.86 4.50
N THR A 253 17.82 -9.00 3.83
CA THR A 253 18.21 -9.18 2.42
C THR A 253 17.38 -8.37 1.40
N ARG A 254 16.42 -7.55 1.85
CA ARG A 254 15.51 -6.78 0.98
C ARG A 254 16.22 -5.58 0.34
N ARG A 255 16.00 -5.33 -0.96
CA ARG A 255 16.50 -4.13 -1.65
C ARG A 255 15.76 -2.87 -1.17
N ALA A 256 16.44 -1.73 -1.23
CA ALA A 256 15.78 -0.42 -1.08
C ALA A 256 14.67 -0.25 -2.11
N ALA A 257 13.62 0.50 -1.75
CA ALA A 257 12.51 0.81 -2.63
C ALA A 257 12.44 2.32 -2.86
N LYS A 258 12.52 2.74 -4.12
CA LYS A 258 12.50 4.16 -4.50
C LYS A 258 11.59 4.42 -5.69
N MET A 259 10.80 5.50 -5.63
CA MET A 259 10.12 6.12 -6.77
C MET A 259 10.93 7.33 -7.26
N VAL A 260 11.13 7.40 -8.57
CA VAL A 260 11.72 8.56 -9.27
C VAL A 260 10.69 9.08 -10.26
N CYS A 261 10.21 10.30 -10.05
CA CYS A 261 9.27 10.96 -10.95
C CYS A 261 9.95 12.05 -11.79
N LEU A 262 9.51 12.19 -13.04
CA LEU A 262 9.87 13.30 -13.92
C LEU A 262 8.65 13.83 -14.68
N ASP A 263 8.49 15.16 -14.70
CA ASP A 263 7.45 15.88 -15.43
C ASP A 263 7.74 15.77 -16.95
N ILE A 264 6.69 15.54 -17.76
CA ILE A 264 6.80 15.30 -19.21
C ILE A 264 7.48 16.43 -20.00
N ASP A 265 7.55 17.64 -19.44
CA ASP A 265 8.15 18.82 -20.05
C ASP A 265 9.66 19.00 -19.74
N HIS A 266 10.27 18.08 -18.99
CA HIS A 266 11.69 18.19 -18.63
C HIS A 266 12.61 17.98 -19.86
N PRO A 267 13.68 18.77 -20.05
CA PRO A 267 14.55 18.64 -21.24
C PRO A 267 15.19 17.26 -21.43
N GLU A 268 15.48 16.56 -20.34
CA GLU A 268 16.03 15.19 -20.33
C GLU A 268 14.98 14.07 -20.33
N ILE A 269 13.69 14.37 -20.56
CA ILE A 269 12.60 13.38 -20.46
C ILE A 269 12.79 12.16 -21.36
N GLU A 270 13.31 12.33 -22.58
CA GLU A 270 13.56 11.21 -23.51
C GLU A 270 14.63 10.25 -22.98
N ALA A 271 15.67 10.80 -22.36
CA ALA A 271 16.73 9.99 -21.76
C ALA A 271 16.20 9.24 -20.54
N PHE A 272 15.33 9.87 -19.75
CA PHE A 272 14.67 9.26 -18.60
C PHE A 272 13.73 8.12 -19.02
N ILE A 273 12.83 8.36 -19.99
CA ILE A 273 11.89 7.34 -20.49
C ILE A 273 12.62 6.10 -20.98
N THR A 274 13.66 6.29 -21.79
CA THR A 274 14.38 5.18 -22.41
C THR A 274 15.45 4.57 -21.51
N TRP A 275 15.66 5.09 -20.29
CA TRP A 275 16.80 4.74 -19.45
C TRP A 275 16.83 3.24 -19.12
N LYS A 276 15.80 2.74 -18.43
CA LYS A 276 15.78 1.35 -17.94
C LYS A 276 15.70 0.35 -19.09
N ALA A 277 14.91 0.64 -20.12
CA ALA A 277 14.83 -0.20 -21.33
C ALA A 277 16.20 -0.38 -22.02
N ARG A 278 17.00 0.69 -22.12
CA ARG A 278 18.36 0.61 -22.67
C ARG A 278 19.33 -0.15 -21.76
N GLU A 279 19.12 -0.11 -20.45
CA GLU A 279 19.92 -0.85 -19.48
C GLU A 279 19.58 -2.35 -19.51
N GLU A 280 18.31 -2.72 -19.71
CA GLU A 280 17.91 -4.12 -19.99
C GLU A 280 18.57 -4.66 -21.26
N ASP A 281 18.68 -3.86 -22.32
CA ASP A 281 19.39 -4.27 -23.53
C ASP A 281 20.87 -4.60 -23.27
N LYS A 282 21.50 -3.89 -22.33
CA LYS A 282 22.86 -4.19 -21.89
C LYS A 282 22.90 -5.49 -21.08
N VAL A 283 21.95 -5.72 -20.17
CA VAL A 283 21.84 -6.97 -19.42
C VAL A 283 21.69 -8.15 -20.38
N ILE A 284 20.82 -8.05 -21.39
CA ILE A 284 20.64 -9.09 -22.41
C ILE A 284 21.95 -9.32 -23.20
N ALA A 285 22.68 -8.26 -23.55
CA ALA A 285 23.96 -8.38 -24.24
C ALA A 285 25.02 -9.07 -23.35
N LEU A 286 25.08 -8.74 -22.06
CA LEU A 286 25.97 -9.38 -21.09
C LEU A 286 25.59 -10.86 -20.87
N ALA A 287 24.29 -11.16 -20.74
CA ALA A 287 23.79 -12.52 -20.61
C ALA A 287 24.23 -13.41 -21.78
N LYS A 288 24.16 -12.88 -23.01
CA LYS A 288 24.64 -13.57 -24.22
C LYS A 288 26.14 -13.86 -24.20
N MET A 289 26.92 -13.07 -23.45
CA MET A 289 28.36 -13.28 -23.26
C MET A 289 28.68 -14.20 -22.07
N GLY A 290 27.67 -14.71 -21.37
CA GLY A 290 27.82 -15.68 -20.26
C GLY A 290 27.82 -15.06 -18.86
N TYR A 291 27.56 -13.76 -18.73
CA TYR A 291 27.40 -13.13 -17.41
C TYR A 291 26.08 -13.57 -16.75
N ASP A 292 26.08 -13.70 -15.42
CA ASP A 292 24.89 -14.07 -14.66
C ASP A 292 23.83 -12.96 -14.73
N ALA A 293 22.72 -13.28 -15.40
CA ALA A 293 21.56 -12.41 -15.60
C ALA A 293 20.47 -12.62 -14.56
N ALA A 294 20.71 -13.36 -13.48
CA ALA A 294 19.86 -13.31 -12.31
C ALA A 294 19.79 -11.87 -11.78
N ILE A 295 18.67 -11.51 -11.15
CA ILE A 295 18.43 -10.15 -10.66
C ILE A 295 19.46 -9.67 -9.63
N ASP A 296 20.11 -10.60 -8.93
CA ASP A 296 21.21 -10.42 -8.00
C ASP A 296 22.58 -10.76 -8.61
N GLY A 297 22.61 -11.19 -9.87
CA GLY A 297 23.78 -11.59 -10.65
C GLY A 297 24.61 -10.43 -11.17
N GLU A 298 25.79 -10.77 -11.69
CA GLU A 298 26.81 -9.81 -12.13
C GLU A 298 26.29 -8.83 -13.18
N ALA A 299 25.48 -9.28 -14.15
CA ALA A 299 25.00 -8.41 -15.22
C ALA A 299 24.16 -7.24 -14.66
N TYR A 300 23.19 -7.54 -13.79
CA TYR A 300 22.34 -6.52 -13.16
C TYR A 300 23.13 -5.59 -12.21
N GLN A 301 24.21 -6.08 -11.59
CA GLN A 301 25.08 -5.25 -10.75
C GLN A 301 25.89 -4.22 -11.54
N THR A 302 26.08 -4.40 -12.85
CA THR A 302 26.88 -3.46 -13.69
C THR A 302 26.06 -2.36 -14.36
N VAL A 303 24.76 -2.55 -14.53
CA VAL A 303 23.85 -1.56 -15.17
C VAL A 303 23.27 -0.57 -14.15
N SER A 304 22.56 0.44 -14.64
CA SER A 304 21.92 1.49 -13.81
C SER A 304 20.40 1.51 -13.96
N GLY A 305 19.70 2.22 -13.08
CA GLY A 305 18.25 2.42 -13.13
C GLY A 305 17.43 1.22 -12.68
N GLN A 306 18.06 0.28 -11.96
CA GLN A 306 17.46 -1.00 -11.54
C GLN A 306 17.00 -1.00 -10.08
N ASN A 307 17.40 0.01 -9.30
CA ASN A 307 17.06 0.14 -7.89
C ASN A 307 15.97 1.20 -7.64
N SER A 308 15.25 1.60 -8.70
CA SER A 308 14.08 2.48 -8.63
C SER A 308 12.96 2.00 -9.55
N ASN A 309 11.74 2.34 -9.15
CA ASN A 309 10.60 2.47 -10.04
C ASN A 309 10.64 3.88 -10.63
N ASN A 310 10.50 3.98 -11.94
CA ASN A 310 10.56 5.26 -12.65
C ASN A 310 9.14 5.61 -13.13
N SER A 311 8.72 6.85 -12.97
CA SER A 311 7.41 7.31 -13.43
C SER A 311 7.49 8.63 -14.17
N VAL A 312 6.71 8.75 -15.24
CA VAL A 312 6.53 10.00 -15.97
C VAL A 312 5.22 10.63 -15.55
N ARG A 313 5.27 11.91 -15.19
CA ARG A 313 4.10 12.70 -14.83
C ARG A 313 3.55 13.40 -16.06
N PHE A 314 2.38 12.95 -16.50
CA PHE A 314 1.63 13.51 -17.61
C PHE A 314 0.61 14.51 -17.08
N ASN A 315 0.61 15.71 -17.66
CA ASN A 315 -0.43 16.72 -17.44
C ASN A 315 -1.57 16.56 -18.47
N ASP A 316 -2.70 17.19 -18.20
CA ASP A 316 -3.89 17.14 -19.04
C ASP A 316 -3.61 17.68 -20.45
N GLU A 317 -2.77 18.71 -20.57
CA GLU A 317 -2.37 19.26 -21.88
C GLU A 317 -1.73 18.19 -22.76
N PHE A 318 -0.78 17.42 -22.21
CA PHE A 318 -0.13 16.34 -22.95
C PHE A 318 -1.12 15.22 -23.26
N MET A 319 -1.92 14.79 -22.29
CA MET A 319 -2.87 13.68 -22.49
C MET A 319 -3.98 14.01 -23.49
N GLN A 320 -4.45 15.26 -23.53
CA GLN A 320 -5.38 15.73 -24.55
C GLN A 320 -4.77 15.68 -25.94
N LYS A 321 -3.50 16.06 -26.10
CA LYS A 321 -2.77 15.94 -27.37
C LYS A 321 -2.58 14.46 -27.76
N VAL A 322 -2.27 13.58 -26.80
CA VAL A 322 -2.20 12.12 -27.02
C VAL A 322 -3.53 11.58 -27.55
N ALA A 323 -4.65 11.94 -26.93
CA ALA A 323 -5.98 11.50 -27.34
C ALA A 323 -6.40 12.02 -28.74
N GLN A 324 -5.69 13.03 -29.27
CA GLN A 324 -5.97 13.65 -30.56
C GLN A 324 -4.93 13.31 -31.63
N LEU A 325 -3.98 12.41 -31.38
CA LEU A 325 -2.89 12.08 -32.32
C LEU A 325 -3.38 11.58 -33.68
N ASP A 326 -4.53 10.91 -33.74
CA ASP A 326 -5.14 10.47 -35.01
C ASP A 326 -5.57 11.66 -35.89
N ARG A 327 -5.84 12.82 -35.29
CA ARG A 327 -6.28 14.05 -35.96
C ARG A 327 -5.14 15.05 -36.15
N ASP A 328 -4.24 15.16 -35.18
CA ASP A 328 -3.06 16.02 -35.23
C ASP A 328 -1.79 15.26 -34.79
N PRO A 329 -1.22 14.42 -35.68
CA PRO A 329 0.00 13.66 -35.40
C PRO A 329 1.25 14.55 -35.33
N THR A 330 1.14 15.81 -35.74
CA THR A 330 2.22 16.81 -35.76
C THR A 330 2.26 17.67 -34.50
N SER A 331 1.29 17.51 -33.60
CA SER A 331 1.24 18.23 -32.33
C SER A 331 2.56 18.12 -31.55
N THR A 332 2.95 19.23 -30.93
CA THR A 332 4.19 19.34 -30.15
C THR A 332 3.92 19.82 -28.73
N ILE A 333 4.85 19.51 -27.84
CA ILE A 333 5.02 20.18 -26.55
C ILE A 333 6.40 20.82 -26.48
N LEU A 334 6.55 21.84 -25.65
CA LEU A 334 7.83 22.47 -25.37
C LEU A 334 8.47 21.80 -24.16
N LEU A 335 9.66 21.24 -24.34
CA LEU A 335 10.51 20.88 -23.20
C LEU A 335 11.20 22.15 -22.70
N LYS A 336 11.17 22.39 -21.38
CA LYS A 336 11.53 23.67 -20.76
C LYS A 336 12.70 23.54 -19.80
N GLY A 337 13.78 24.28 -20.04
CA GLY A 337 14.89 24.45 -19.12
C GLY A 337 14.43 25.00 -17.77
N ARG A 338 15.11 24.62 -16.68
CA ARG A 338 14.73 25.04 -15.32
C ARG A 338 15.36 26.36 -14.91
N ARG A 339 16.49 26.71 -15.52
CA ARG A 339 17.29 27.92 -15.29
C ARG A 339 17.57 28.68 -16.56
N ASP A 340 17.68 27.99 -17.68
CA ASP A 340 18.09 28.56 -18.96
C ASP A 340 17.17 28.11 -20.10
N THR A 341 16.53 29.06 -20.78
CA THR A 341 15.65 28.77 -21.93
C THR A 341 16.44 28.36 -23.18
N SER A 342 17.77 28.43 -23.17
CA SER A 342 18.61 28.00 -24.30
C SER A 342 18.51 26.49 -24.58
N VAL A 343 18.08 25.70 -23.60
CA VAL A 343 17.82 24.25 -23.76
C VAL A 343 16.37 23.94 -24.10
N ASP A 344 15.51 24.96 -24.23
CA ASP A 344 14.12 24.77 -24.61
C ASP A 344 14.04 24.18 -26.02
N ARG A 345 13.24 23.13 -26.20
CA ARG A 345 13.02 22.56 -27.52
C ARG A 345 11.62 22.00 -27.70
N PRO A 346 10.98 22.24 -28.86
CA PRO A 346 9.75 21.56 -29.20
C PRO A 346 10.05 20.08 -29.49
N VAL A 347 9.14 19.21 -29.06
CA VAL A 347 9.18 17.78 -29.39
C VAL A 347 7.79 17.30 -29.74
N ARG A 348 7.70 16.36 -30.69
CA ARG A 348 6.41 15.79 -31.10
C ARG A 348 5.82 14.94 -29.99
N VAL A 349 4.52 15.11 -29.73
CA VAL A 349 3.79 14.32 -28.74
C VAL A 349 3.78 12.84 -29.14
N SER A 350 3.56 12.56 -30.43
CA SER A 350 3.60 11.19 -30.99
C SER A 350 4.92 10.48 -30.70
N HIS A 351 6.05 11.19 -30.79
CA HIS A 351 7.37 10.63 -30.48
C HIS A 351 7.50 10.27 -29.00
N LEU A 352 7.17 11.19 -28.09
CA LEU A 352 7.24 10.93 -26.64
C LEU A 352 6.32 9.79 -26.22
N TRP A 353 5.09 9.77 -26.75
CA TRP A 353 4.12 8.72 -26.47
C TRP A 353 4.60 7.36 -26.98
N GLN A 354 5.20 7.31 -28.17
CA GLN A 354 5.76 6.08 -28.74
C GLN A 354 6.90 5.53 -27.87
N ILE A 355 7.92 6.35 -27.55
CA ILE A 355 9.06 5.87 -26.75
C ILE A 355 8.64 5.46 -25.33
N PHE A 356 7.60 6.09 -24.77
CA PHE A 356 7.02 5.71 -23.48
C PHE A 356 6.40 4.32 -23.57
N ASN A 357 5.50 4.10 -24.53
CA ASN A 357 4.85 2.80 -24.72
C ASN A 357 5.84 1.68 -25.04
N GLU A 358 6.83 1.95 -25.90
CA GLU A 358 7.87 0.97 -26.24
C GLU A 358 8.72 0.61 -25.02
N SER A 359 9.10 1.59 -24.20
CA SER A 359 9.91 1.34 -22.99
C SER A 359 9.11 0.58 -21.93
N ALA A 360 7.87 1.01 -21.67
CA ALA A 360 6.97 0.36 -20.72
C ALA A 360 6.63 -1.08 -21.14
N TRP A 361 6.36 -1.32 -22.42
CA TRP A 361 6.16 -2.68 -22.94
C TRP A 361 7.41 -3.55 -22.78
N ARG A 362 8.60 -2.99 -22.99
CA ARG A 362 9.86 -3.73 -22.97
C ARG A 362 10.31 -4.10 -21.56
N CYS A 363 10.10 -3.23 -20.57
CA CYS A 363 10.66 -3.41 -19.22
C CYS A 363 9.74 -3.01 -18.05
N ALA A 364 8.45 -2.77 -18.30
CA ALA A 364 7.46 -2.30 -17.33
C ALA A 364 7.72 -0.90 -16.74
N ASP A 365 8.69 -0.15 -17.28
CA ASP A 365 9.06 1.19 -16.84
C ASP A 365 9.32 2.13 -18.04
N PRO A 366 9.09 3.44 -17.88
CA PRO A 366 8.48 4.08 -16.71
C PRO A 366 6.96 3.88 -16.65
N ALA A 367 6.39 3.97 -15.46
CA ALA A 367 4.93 3.96 -15.25
C ALA A 367 4.32 5.36 -15.47
N PRO A 368 3.03 5.44 -15.86
CA PRO A 368 2.33 6.73 -16.00
C PRO A 368 1.86 7.25 -14.63
N GLN A 369 1.98 8.56 -14.41
CA GLN A 369 1.32 9.28 -13.32
C GLN A 369 0.56 10.48 -13.90
N PHE A 370 -0.72 10.65 -13.55
CA PHE A 370 -1.55 11.73 -14.09
C PHE A 370 -1.57 12.91 -13.12
N ASP A 371 -0.73 13.92 -13.39
CA ASP A 371 -0.46 15.07 -12.51
C ASP A 371 -1.75 15.78 -12.09
N ASP A 372 -2.56 16.16 -13.07
CA ASP A 372 -3.76 16.95 -12.82
C ASP A 372 -4.87 16.13 -12.17
N THR A 373 -4.98 14.83 -12.49
CA THR A 373 -5.88 13.91 -11.77
C THR A 373 -5.51 13.81 -10.30
N PHE A 374 -4.23 13.61 -9.95
CA PHE A 374 -3.80 13.59 -8.54
C PHE A 374 -4.18 14.90 -7.84
N ASN A 375 -3.92 16.05 -8.47
CA ASN A 375 -4.15 17.35 -7.85
C ASN A 375 -5.65 17.75 -7.81
N ALA A 376 -6.48 17.20 -8.70
CA ALA A 376 -7.94 17.34 -8.63
C ALA A 376 -8.53 16.71 -7.36
N TRP A 377 -7.93 15.61 -6.90
CA TRP A 377 -8.29 14.91 -5.66
C TRP A 377 -7.47 15.33 -4.43
N HIS A 378 -6.64 16.38 -4.55
CA HIS A 378 -5.83 16.85 -3.43
C HIS A 378 -6.70 17.54 -2.37
N THR A 379 -6.64 17.02 -1.14
CA THR A 379 -7.34 17.59 0.03
C THR A 379 -6.67 18.84 0.58
N CYS A 380 -5.36 19.03 0.34
CA CYS A 380 -4.56 20.10 0.95
C CYS A 380 -3.73 20.96 -0.02
N PRO A 381 -4.29 21.46 -1.15
CA PRO A 381 -3.55 22.21 -2.15
C PRO A 381 -3.09 23.61 -1.69
N ALA A 382 -3.58 24.11 -0.56
CA ALA A 382 -3.09 25.33 0.07
C ALA A 382 -1.88 25.08 0.98
N GLY A 383 -1.51 23.82 1.21
CA GLY A 383 -0.40 23.41 2.06
C GLY A 383 -0.45 24.04 3.45
N GLU A 384 0.71 24.42 3.95
CA GLU A 384 0.87 25.06 5.26
C GLU A 384 0.89 26.60 5.21
N ASP A 385 1.13 27.18 4.03
CA ASP A 385 1.34 28.62 3.83
C ASP A 385 0.14 29.33 3.15
N GLY A 386 -0.80 28.58 2.58
CA GLY A 386 -1.99 29.10 1.90
C GLY A 386 -1.77 29.42 0.42
N ASP A 387 -0.60 29.14 -0.16
CA ASP A 387 -0.29 29.50 -1.55
C ASP A 387 -0.71 28.40 -2.54
N LEU A 388 -1.87 28.58 -3.17
CA LEU A 388 -2.41 27.66 -4.18
C LEU A 388 -1.60 27.62 -5.49
N THR A 389 -0.67 28.56 -5.70
CA THR A 389 0.15 28.64 -6.90
C THR A 389 1.53 28.00 -6.71
N ALA A 390 1.89 27.71 -5.46
CA ALA A 390 3.19 27.17 -5.12
C ALA A 390 3.34 25.70 -5.54
N LYS A 391 4.44 25.39 -6.25
CA LYS A 391 4.73 24.01 -6.69
C LYS A 391 4.88 23.05 -5.51
N HIS A 392 5.42 23.48 -4.38
CA HIS A 392 5.60 22.63 -3.19
C HIS A 392 4.28 22.27 -2.48
N ASN A 393 3.17 22.93 -2.82
CA ASN A 393 1.83 22.60 -2.33
C ASN A 393 1.05 21.67 -3.28
N ARG A 394 1.65 21.27 -4.41
CA ARG A 394 1.09 20.24 -5.28
C ARG A 394 1.51 18.85 -4.79
N ILE A 395 0.73 17.84 -5.18
CA ILE A 395 1.18 16.44 -5.13
C ILE A 395 2.20 16.24 -6.23
N ASN A 396 3.49 16.31 -5.89
CA ASN A 396 4.58 16.25 -6.86
C ASN A 396 5.05 14.82 -7.14
N SER A 397 4.87 13.89 -6.21
CA SER A 397 5.34 12.50 -6.34
C SER A 397 4.43 11.55 -5.55
N THR A 398 4.77 10.28 -5.59
CA THR A 398 4.17 9.21 -4.81
C THR A 398 5.27 8.41 -4.14
N ASN A 399 4.94 7.62 -3.11
CA ASN A 399 5.87 6.63 -2.57
C ASN A 399 6.23 5.53 -3.62
N PRO A 400 7.18 4.61 -3.34
CA PRO A 400 7.65 3.61 -4.31
C PRO A 400 6.60 2.79 -5.05
N CYS A 401 5.47 2.50 -4.41
CA CYS A 401 4.42 1.65 -4.97
C CYS A 401 3.22 2.45 -5.54
N GLY A 402 3.27 3.79 -5.49
CA GLY A 402 2.28 4.65 -6.13
C GLY A 402 1.00 4.91 -5.33
N GLU A 403 0.79 4.24 -4.21
CA GLU A 403 -0.47 4.26 -3.44
C GLU A 403 -0.61 5.46 -2.51
N TYR A 404 0.50 6.04 -2.05
CA TYR A 404 0.52 7.23 -1.21
C TYR A 404 0.98 8.43 -2.04
N ALA A 405 0.04 9.34 -2.29
CA ALA A 405 0.24 10.56 -3.05
C ALA A 405 -0.24 11.75 -2.22
N PHE A 406 0.71 12.55 -1.72
CA PHE A 406 0.44 13.69 -0.86
C PHE A 406 1.57 14.73 -0.99
N LEU A 407 1.61 15.72 -0.10
CA LEU A 407 2.63 16.76 -0.07
C LEU A 407 4.05 16.19 0.09
N ASP A 408 5.04 16.91 -0.42
CA ASP A 408 6.44 16.52 -0.20
C ASP A 408 6.82 16.62 1.29
N ASP A 409 7.82 15.83 1.68
CA ASP A 409 8.31 15.69 3.06
C ASP A 409 7.24 15.21 4.04
N THR A 410 6.36 14.30 3.62
CA THR A 410 5.40 13.63 4.49
C THR A 410 5.64 12.13 4.51
N SER A 411 4.98 11.46 5.45
CA SER A 411 4.96 10.01 5.53
C SER A 411 3.54 9.50 5.75
N CYS A 412 3.35 8.21 5.47
CA CYS A 412 2.10 7.52 5.72
C CYS A 412 2.38 6.19 6.43
N ASN A 413 1.69 5.97 7.56
CA ASN A 413 1.57 4.66 8.18
C ASN A 413 0.32 3.97 7.62
N LEU A 414 0.46 2.69 7.28
CA LEU A 414 -0.53 1.96 6.50
C LEU A 414 -1.07 0.75 7.27
N ALA A 415 -2.28 0.34 6.92
CA ALA A 415 -2.83 -0.97 7.29
C ALA A 415 -3.72 -1.51 6.17
N SER A 416 -3.97 -2.81 6.15
CA SER A 416 -4.87 -3.43 5.18
C SER A 416 -5.82 -4.42 5.83
N ILE A 417 -7.09 -4.38 5.44
CA ILE A 417 -8.16 -5.26 5.92
C ILE A 417 -8.27 -6.47 4.99
N ASN A 418 -8.25 -7.67 5.56
CA ASN A 418 -8.52 -8.92 4.83
C ASN A 418 -10.03 -9.07 4.64
N ILE A 419 -10.52 -8.74 3.45
CA ILE A 419 -11.96 -8.66 3.16
C ILE A 419 -12.66 -10.02 3.25
N MET A 420 -11.94 -11.10 3.00
CA MET A 420 -12.49 -12.46 3.15
C MET A 420 -12.91 -12.82 4.57
N ARG A 421 -12.41 -12.12 5.59
CA ARG A 421 -12.81 -12.38 6.99
C ARG A 421 -14.23 -11.90 7.31
N PHE A 422 -14.85 -11.16 6.38
CA PHE A 422 -16.20 -10.63 6.50
C PHE A 422 -17.19 -11.32 5.56
N PHE A 423 -16.74 -12.27 4.75
CA PHE A 423 -17.62 -13.00 3.84
C PHE A 423 -17.80 -14.43 4.32
N ASP A 424 -19.05 -14.89 4.39
CA ASP A 424 -19.39 -16.29 4.60
C ASP A 424 -19.72 -16.92 3.24
N PRO A 425 -18.83 -17.76 2.66
CA PRO A 425 -19.07 -18.39 1.36
C PRO A 425 -20.26 -19.36 1.37
N GLY A 426 -20.54 -19.99 2.51
CA GLY A 426 -21.63 -20.97 2.62
C GLY A 426 -23.01 -20.32 2.67
N ARG A 427 -23.11 -19.12 3.23
CA ARG A 427 -24.35 -18.34 3.28
C ARG A 427 -24.44 -17.27 2.19
N HIS A 428 -23.33 -16.97 1.53
CA HIS A 428 -23.19 -15.88 0.56
C HIS A 428 -23.58 -14.53 1.16
N VAL A 429 -23.08 -14.24 2.37
CA VAL A 429 -23.39 -13.01 3.12
C VAL A 429 -22.11 -12.29 3.49
N PHE A 430 -22.07 -10.98 3.23
CA PHE A 430 -21.01 -10.07 3.70
C PHE A 430 -21.43 -9.34 4.99
N ASP A 431 -20.66 -9.53 6.06
CA ASP A 431 -20.86 -8.88 7.35
C ASP A 431 -20.37 -7.42 7.34
N THR A 432 -21.28 -6.55 6.89
CA THR A 432 -21.03 -5.11 6.75
C THR A 432 -20.85 -4.43 8.11
N GLU A 433 -21.52 -4.88 9.16
CA GLU A 433 -21.41 -4.28 10.49
C GLU A 433 -20.03 -4.55 11.11
N ALA A 434 -19.55 -5.79 11.00
CA ALA A 434 -18.20 -6.16 11.42
C ALA A 434 -17.13 -5.37 10.65
N TYR A 435 -17.34 -5.17 9.35
CA TYR A 435 -16.44 -4.39 8.51
C TYR A 435 -16.36 -2.92 8.95
N LEU A 436 -17.50 -2.25 9.13
CA LEU A 436 -17.58 -0.87 9.64
C LEU A 436 -16.93 -0.72 11.03
N HIS A 437 -17.17 -1.69 11.91
CA HIS A 437 -16.58 -1.71 13.25
C HIS A 437 -15.05 -1.79 13.18
N LEU A 438 -14.51 -2.71 12.37
CA LEU A 438 -13.07 -2.84 12.19
C LEU A 438 -12.44 -1.57 11.60
N ILE A 439 -13.03 -0.99 10.55
CA ILE A 439 -12.54 0.26 9.95
C ILE A 439 -12.40 1.34 11.04
N SER A 440 -13.40 1.44 11.92
CA SER A 440 -13.44 2.47 12.94
C SER A 440 -12.30 2.35 13.95
N ILE A 441 -12.06 1.16 14.48
CA ILE A 441 -10.96 0.94 15.44
C ILE A 441 -9.58 0.92 14.78
N ALA A 442 -9.48 0.49 13.51
CA ALA A 442 -8.23 0.50 12.76
C ALA A 442 -7.78 1.95 12.47
N GLN A 443 -8.72 2.86 12.16
CA GLN A 443 -8.39 4.27 11.97
C GLN A 443 -7.81 4.91 13.24
N LEU A 444 -8.32 4.54 14.43
CA LEU A 444 -7.74 4.97 15.71
C LEU A 444 -6.31 4.45 15.90
N ALA A 445 -6.04 3.17 15.57
CA ALA A 445 -4.69 2.61 15.67
C ALA A 445 -3.68 3.28 14.71
N LEU A 446 -4.14 3.69 13.52
CA LEU A 446 -3.32 4.44 12.59
C LEU A 446 -3.00 5.84 13.13
N GLU A 447 -3.98 6.55 13.68
CA GLU A 447 -3.78 7.86 14.32
C GLU A 447 -2.80 7.79 15.51
N ALA A 448 -2.95 6.77 16.35
CA ALA A 448 -2.08 6.51 17.49
C ALA A 448 -0.60 6.41 17.11
N SER A 449 -0.33 5.86 15.92
CA SER A 449 1.03 5.68 15.40
C SER A 449 1.69 7.01 14.98
N ILE A 450 0.89 8.07 14.76
CA ILE A 450 1.38 9.42 14.47
C ILE A 450 1.74 10.13 15.77
N HIS A 451 0.86 10.10 16.77
CA HIS A 451 1.05 10.77 18.06
C HIS A 451 2.36 10.37 18.75
N TRP A 452 2.61 9.06 18.88
CA TRP A 452 3.87 8.51 19.40
C TRP A 452 4.87 8.14 18.30
N GLY A 453 4.71 8.68 17.09
CA GLY A 453 5.58 8.44 15.95
C GLY A 453 6.92 9.18 16.01
N GLN A 454 7.90 8.69 15.24
CA GLN A 454 9.17 9.37 14.97
C GLN A 454 9.68 9.11 13.56
N PHE A 455 10.47 10.06 13.04
CA PHE A 455 10.76 10.19 11.61
C PHE A 455 12.24 10.53 11.35
N PRO A 456 12.79 10.18 10.18
CA PRO A 456 14.22 10.25 9.92
C PRO A 456 14.75 11.67 9.63
N THR A 457 13.87 12.62 9.32
CA THR A 457 14.26 14.02 9.07
C THR A 457 13.33 14.98 9.81
N PRO A 458 13.82 16.18 10.18
CA PRO A 458 12.98 17.17 10.85
C PRO A 458 11.80 17.64 10.01
N ALA A 459 11.99 17.78 8.70
CA ALA A 459 10.93 18.21 7.78
C ALA A 459 9.76 17.20 7.75
N ILE A 460 10.08 15.90 7.70
CA ILE A 460 9.08 14.82 7.74
C ILE A 460 8.38 14.75 9.08
N ALA A 461 9.12 14.91 10.19
CA ALA A 461 8.52 14.92 11.52
C ALA A 461 7.48 16.03 11.66
N ARG A 462 7.82 17.24 11.22
CA ARG A 462 6.93 18.40 11.25
C ARG A 462 5.69 18.19 10.39
N LYS A 463 5.86 17.88 9.10
CA LYS A 463 4.71 17.81 8.18
C LYS A 463 3.84 16.56 8.41
N THR A 464 4.42 15.41 8.77
CA THR A 464 3.60 14.24 9.14
C THR A 464 2.73 14.55 10.35
N TRP A 465 3.27 15.21 11.38
CA TRP A 465 2.47 15.65 12.53
C TRP A 465 1.43 16.72 12.15
N ALA A 466 1.78 17.65 11.26
CA ALA A 466 0.91 18.76 10.88
C ALA A 466 -0.30 18.33 10.02
N PHE A 467 -0.14 17.32 9.15
CA PHE A 467 -1.20 16.87 8.24
C PHE A 467 -1.83 15.52 8.63
N ARG A 468 -1.14 14.73 9.46
CA ARG A 468 -1.63 13.48 10.04
C ARG A 468 -2.20 12.49 9.00
N ALA A 469 -1.47 12.26 7.92
CA ALA A 469 -1.90 11.36 6.85
C ALA A 469 -1.83 9.88 7.30
N THR A 470 -2.92 9.14 7.11
CA THR A 470 -3.02 7.69 7.33
C THR A 470 -3.42 6.98 6.04
N GLY A 471 -3.22 5.66 5.98
CA GLY A 471 -3.58 4.87 4.80
C GLY A 471 -4.11 3.48 5.13
N LEU A 472 -5.41 3.37 5.35
CA LEU A 472 -6.11 2.11 5.44
C LEU A 472 -6.50 1.61 4.03
N GLY A 473 -6.34 0.32 3.76
CA GLY A 473 -6.61 -0.28 2.45
C GLY A 473 -7.24 -1.66 2.51
N LEU A 474 -7.47 -2.25 1.34
CA LEU A 474 -8.03 -3.59 1.19
C LEU A 474 -6.94 -4.64 0.92
N ALA A 475 -7.23 -5.88 1.29
CA ALA A 475 -6.49 -7.06 0.89
C ALA A 475 -7.45 -8.19 0.55
N ASN A 476 -7.00 -9.11 -0.30
CA ASN A 476 -7.68 -10.36 -0.61
C ASN A 476 -9.00 -10.17 -1.40
N LEU A 477 -9.11 -9.11 -2.20
CA LEU A 477 -10.36 -8.77 -2.90
C LEU A 477 -10.72 -9.80 -3.97
N ALA A 478 -9.75 -10.29 -4.74
CA ALA A 478 -10.00 -11.33 -5.75
C ALA A 478 -10.52 -12.63 -5.16
N SER A 479 -10.12 -12.95 -3.92
CA SER A 479 -10.68 -14.10 -3.20
C SER A 479 -12.16 -13.93 -2.92
N LEU A 480 -12.61 -12.71 -2.55
CA LEU A 480 -14.03 -12.43 -2.34
C LEU A 480 -14.82 -12.71 -3.61
N PHE A 481 -14.37 -12.16 -4.73
CA PHE A 481 -15.08 -12.32 -6.00
C PHE A 481 -15.15 -13.78 -6.42
N MET A 482 -14.02 -14.49 -6.40
CA MET A 482 -13.99 -15.90 -6.78
C MET A 482 -14.83 -16.77 -5.85
N SER A 483 -14.72 -16.61 -4.52
CA SER A 483 -15.55 -17.35 -3.55
C SER A 483 -17.04 -17.01 -3.65
N ALA A 484 -17.39 -15.81 -4.12
CA ALA A 484 -18.77 -15.42 -4.41
C ALA A 484 -19.26 -15.91 -5.79
N GLY A 485 -18.39 -16.53 -6.60
CA GLY A 485 -18.71 -16.96 -7.96
C GLY A 485 -18.85 -15.81 -8.96
N ILE A 486 -18.18 -14.68 -8.70
CA ILE A 486 -18.24 -13.45 -9.51
C ILE A 486 -16.94 -13.31 -10.31
N PRO A 487 -17.01 -13.15 -11.65
CA PRO A 487 -15.82 -12.86 -12.46
C PRO A 487 -15.16 -11.56 -12.04
N TYR A 488 -13.83 -11.56 -11.94
CA TYR A 488 -13.07 -10.37 -11.55
C TYR A 488 -13.27 -9.21 -12.54
N ASP A 489 -13.24 -9.49 -13.85
CA ASP A 489 -13.60 -8.53 -14.90
C ASP A 489 -15.11 -8.51 -15.17
N SER A 490 -15.87 -7.99 -14.22
CA SER A 490 -17.32 -7.83 -14.33
C SER A 490 -17.80 -6.49 -13.79
N VAL A 491 -19.03 -6.09 -14.13
CA VAL A 491 -19.63 -4.86 -13.58
C VAL A 491 -20.00 -5.06 -12.10
N GLU A 492 -20.35 -6.28 -11.74
CA GLU A 492 -20.64 -6.74 -10.38
C GLU A 492 -19.42 -6.60 -9.48
N ALA A 493 -18.28 -7.17 -9.89
CA ALA A 493 -17.04 -7.08 -9.13
C ALA A 493 -16.57 -5.63 -8.96
N ARG A 494 -16.70 -4.80 -10.00
CA ARG A 494 -16.37 -3.36 -9.94
C ARG A 494 -17.30 -2.60 -8.99
N ALA A 495 -18.60 -2.84 -9.04
CA ALA A 495 -19.56 -2.21 -8.11
C ALA A 495 -19.27 -2.59 -6.65
N ILE A 496 -19.00 -3.88 -6.38
CA ILE A 496 -18.68 -4.38 -5.03
C ILE A 496 -17.32 -3.84 -4.56
N GLY A 497 -16.28 -3.88 -5.41
CA GLY A 497 -14.95 -3.37 -5.11
C GLY A 497 -14.96 -1.88 -4.78
N GLY A 498 -15.60 -1.06 -5.62
CA GLY A 498 -15.77 0.37 -5.40
C GLY A 498 -16.60 0.68 -4.15
N ALA A 499 -17.64 -0.10 -3.86
CA ALA A 499 -18.42 0.04 -2.63
C ALA A 499 -17.59 -0.28 -1.38
N LEU A 500 -16.79 -1.34 -1.38
CA LEU A 500 -15.93 -1.72 -0.25
C LEU A 500 -14.85 -0.65 0.02
N ALA A 501 -14.19 -0.15 -1.01
CA ALA A 501 -13.20 0.91 -0.91
C ALA A 501 -13.83 2.25 -0.51
N GLY A 502 -15.04 2.54 -1.04
CA GLY A 502 -15.83 3.72 -0.70
C GLY A 502 -16.29 3.72 0.75
N VAL A 503 -16.81 2.60 1.27
CA VAL A 503 -17.19 2.43 2.69
C VAL A 503 -15.97 2.61 3.58
N LEU A 504 -14.84 1.98 3.25
CA LEU A 504 -13.59 2.12 4.00
C LEU A 504 -13.19 3.59 4.13
N THR A 505 -13.16 4.29 3.00
CA THR A 505 -12.72 5.69 2.96
C THR A 505 -13.71 6.61 3.68
N GLY A 506 -15.02 6.48 3.40
CA GLY A 506 -16.06 7.29 4.01
C GLY A 506 -16.12 7.08 5.53
N GLN A 507 -16.11 5.83 5.99
CA GLN A 507 -16.14 5.53 7.42
C GLN A 507 -14.86 6.01 8.12
N SER A 508 -13.69 5.90 7.49
CA SER A 508 -12.45 6.43 8.05
C SER A 508 -12.49 7.96 8.19
N TYR A 509 -13.04 8.69 7.21
CA TYR A 509 -13.23 10.14 7.33
C TYR A 509 -14.30 10.52 8.35
N ALA A 510 -15.37 9.72 8.49
CA ALA A 510 -16.37 9.92 9.54
C ALA A 510 -15.73 9.81 10.94
N ILE A 511 -14.90 8.79 11.18
CA ILE A 511 -14.15 8.66 12.43
C ILE A 511 -13.10 9.77 12.60
N SER A 512 -12.43 10.18 11.51
CA SER A 512 -11.54 11.35 11.52
C SER A 512 -12.23 12.64 11.93
N ALA A 513 -13.49 12.83 11.55
CA ALA A 513 -14.30 13.97 12.01
C ALA A 513 -14.66 13.88 13.50
N VAL A 514 -14.97 12.68 14.00
CA VAL A 514 -15.23 12.47 15.44
C VAL A 514 -13.94 12.66 16.26
N MET A 515 -12.79 12.23 15.76
CA MET A 515 -11.48 12.51 16.37
C MET A 515 -11.20 14.03 16.42
N ALA A 516 -11.55 14.76 15.36
CA ALA A 516 -11.44 16.22 15.34
C ALA A 516 -12.36 16.91 16.33
N GLN A 517 -13.56 16.37 16.55
CA GLN A 517 -14.50 16.85 17.57
C GLN A 517 -13.99 16.61 18.99
N GLN A 518 -13.39 15.44 19.25
CA GLN A 518 -12.82 15.10 20.56
C GLN A 518 -11.62 15.99 20.90
N LEU A 519 -10.75 16.22 19.92
CA LEU A 519 -9.55 17.03 20.05
C LEU A 519 -9.64 18.25 19.12
N THR A 520 -8.90 18.20 18.01
CA THR A 520 -8.88 19.24 16.99
C THR A 520 -8.65 18.61 15.62
N PRO A 521 -9.04 19.31 14.53
CA PRO A 521 -8.55 19.00 13.20
C PRO A 521 -7.02 18.99 13.11
N PHE A 522 -6.47 18.48 12.00
CA PHE A 522 -5.06 18.71 11.69
C PHE A 522 -4.78 20.22 11.56
N ILE A 523 -3.57 20.67 11.93
CA ILE A 523 -3.29 22.10 12.21
C ILE A 523 -3.44 23.02 10.99
N HIS A 524 -3.45 22.47 9.78
CA HIS A 524 -3.62 23.22 8.53
C HIS A 524 -5.00 23.03 7.90
N TYR A 525 -5.98 22.49 8.64
CA TYR A 525 -7.33 22.27 8.14
C TYR A 525 -7.99 23.57 7.66
N ASP A 526 -7.95 24.65 8.44
CA ASP A 526 -8.66 25.89 8.08
C ASP A 526 -8.22 26.48 6.74
N LYS A 527 -6.93 26.40 6.42
CA LYS A 527 -6.38 26.84 5.12
C LYS A 527 -6.83 25.97 3.96
N ASN A 528 -7.11 24.70 4.23
CA ASN A 528 -7.43 23.68 3.23
C ASN A 528 -8.91 23.27 3.25
N ARG A 529 -9.73 23.85 4.13
CA ARG A 529 -11.09 23.42 4.45
C ARG A 529 -11.96 23.26 3.20
N ASP A 530 -12.00 24.28 2.37
CA ASP A 530 -12.87 24.28 1.19
C ASP A 530 -12.42 23.26 0.15
N HIS A 531 -11.11 23.02 0.03
CA HIS A 531 -10.53 22.03 -0.87
C HIS A 531 -10.74 20.60 -0.39
N MET A 532 -10.59 20.37 0.92
CA MET A 532 -10.88 19.09 1.54
C MET A 532 -12.37 18.77 1.41
N LEU A 533 -13.26 19.69 1.74
CA LEU A 533 -14.70 19.48 1.62
C LEU A 533 -15.14 19.29 0.16
N ARG A 534 -14.47 19.92 -0.82
CA ARG A 534 -14.66 19.63 -2.25
C ARG A 534 -14.39 18.15 -2.57
N VAL A 535 -13.23 17.63 -2.11
CA VAL A 535 -12.86 16.23 -2.32
C VAL A 535 -13.86 15.29 -1.64
N ILE A 536 -14.28 15.59 -0.41
CA ILE A 536 -15.29 14.82 0.31
C ILE A 536 -16.62 14.80 -0.46
N ARG A 537 -17.11 15.95 -0.93
CA ARG A 537 -18.35 16.01 -1.73
C ARG A 537 -18.23 15.24 -3.05
N ASN A 538 -17.07 15.26 -3.71
CA ASN A 538 -16.85 14.44 -4.91
C ASN A 538 -16.93 12.95 -4.60
N HIS A 539 -16.35 12.49 -3.49
CA HIS A 539 -16.55 11.10 -3.07
C HIS A 539 -18.00 10.80 -2.69
N SER A 540 -18.72 11.73 -2.03
CA SER A 540 -20.16 11.59 -1.78
C SER A 540 -20.97 11.45 -3.08
N ARG A 541 -20.57 12.11 -4.18
CA ARG A 541 -21.17 11.93 -5.51
C ARG A 541 -20.87 10.55 -6.09
N ALA A 542 -19.60 10.10 -6.02
CA ALA A 542 -19.21 8.76 -6.45
C ALA A 542 -19.95 7.65 -5.67
N ALA A 543 -20.26 7.92 -4.40
CA ALA A 543 -21.02 7.06 -3.51
C ALA A 543 -22.55 7.15 -3.67
N GLY A 544 -23.05 7.98 -4.60
CA GLY A 544 -24.49 8.12 -4.86
C GLY A 544 -25.28 8.90 -3.80
N VAL A 545 -24.62 9.59 -2.85
CA VAL A 545 -25.28 10.45 -1.84
C VAL A 545 -25.71 11.79 -2.43
N ARG A 546 -24.87 12.33 -3.32
CA ARG A 546 -25.08 13.61 -4.00
C ARG A 546 -25.33 13.40 -5.48
N THR A 547 -26.17 14.25 -6.08
CA THR A 547 -26.54 14.18 -7.51
C THR A 547 -26.20 15.44 -8.30
N ASP A 548 -25.55 16.42 -7.67
CA ASP A 548 -25.06 17.63 -8.33
C ASP A 548 -23.74 17.38 -9.06
N GLU A 549 -23.32 18.31 -9.93
CA GLU A 549 -22.11 18.15 -10.74
C GLU A 549 -20.83 18.04 -9.89
N ALA A 550 -19.89 17.21 -10.36
CA ALA A 550 -18.59 17.04 -9.71
C ALA A 550 -17.77 18.34 -9.76
N GLU A 551 -17.09 18.65 -8.65
CA GLU A 551 -16.36 19.91 -8.50
C GLU A 551 -14.89 19.74 -8.90
N ALA A 552 -14.42 20.55 -9.86
CA ALA A 552 -13.04 20.55 -10.33
C ALA A 552 -12.53 19.18 -10.83
N ILE A 553 -13.43 18.34 -11.33
CA ILE A 553 -13.12 17.07 -12.00
C ILE A 553 -13.39 17.25 -13.50
N GLY A 554 -12.36 17.06 -14.34
CA GLY A 554 -12.43 17.25 -15.79
C GLY A 554 -13.02 16.09 -16.59
N TYR A 555 -13.53 15.05 -15.92
CA TYR A 555 -14.05 13.82 -16.52
C TYR A 555 -15.36 13.40 -15.84
N GLN A 556 -16.08 12.48 -16.48
CA GLN A 556 -17.29 11.91 -15.89
C GLN A 556 -16.93 11.03 -14.69
N LEU A 557 -17.32 11.47 -13.50
CA LEU A 557 -17.07 10.74 -12.27
C LEU A 557 -17.83 9.39 -12.27
N PRO A 558 -17.13 8.25 -12.09
CA PRO A 558 -17.80 6.96 -11.88
C PRO A 558 -18.64 6.99 -10.61
N VAL A 559 -19.87 6.50 -10.69
CA VAL A 559 -20.78 6.35 -9.55
C VAL A 559 -21.03 4.88 -9.32
N VAL A 560 -20.94 4.43 -8.07
CA VAL A 560 -21.21 3.04 -7.69
C VAL A 560 -22.65 2.68 -8.06
N ASP A 561 -22.82 1.55 -8.75
CA ASP A 561 -24.15 1.04 -9.08
C ASP A 561 -24.77 0.32 -7.88
N HIS A 562 -25.63 1.03 -7.17
CA HIS A 562 -26.34 0.50 -6.00
C HIS A 562 -27.32 -0.62 -6.34
N GLN A 563 -27.88 -0.65 -7.55
CA GLN A 563 -28.83 -1.69 -7.94
C GLN A 563 -28.11 -3.04 -8.07
N ILE A 564 -26.88 -3.04 -8.60
CA ILE A 564 -26.04 -4.23 -8.66
C ILE A 564 -25.74 -4.78 -7.26
N LEU A 565 -25.46 -3.92 -6.27
CA LEU A 565 -25.21 -4.36 -4.89
C LEU A 565 -26.42 -5.10 -4.30
N GLU A 566 -27.63 -4.57 -4.49
CA GLU A 566 -28.87 -5.22 -4.03
C GLU A 566 -29.12 -6.58 -4.68
N GLN A 567 -28.74 -6.73 -5.95
CA GLN A 567 -28.95 -7.95 -6.73
C GLN A 567 -27.90 -9.04 -6.46
N THR A 568 -26.72 -8.67 -5.97
CA THR A 568 -25.56 -9.57 -5.79
C THR A 568 -25.40 -10.09 -4.36
N GLY A 569 -26.33 -9.82 -3.46
CA GLY A 569 -26.24 -10.21 -2.04
C GLY A 569 -25.40 -9.26 -1.18
N PHE A 570 -24.95 -8.14 -1.76
CA PHE A 570 -24.16 -7.09 -1.10
C PHE A 570 -25.00 -5.84 -0.76
N GLY A 571 -26.33 -5.94 -0.77
CA GLY A 571 -27.27 -4.83 -0.50
C GLY A 571 -26.92 -4.00 0.74
N PRO A 572 -26.59 -4.59 1.91
CA PRO A 572 -26.18 -3.83 3.09
C PRO A 572 -24.97 -2.88 2.87
N LEU A 573 -24.07 -3.19 1.92
CA LEU A 573 -22.97 -2.27 1.56
C LEU A 573 -23.47 -1.00 0.87
N SER A 574 -24.58 -1.06 0.13
CA SER A 574 -25.18 0.11 -0.54
C SER A 574 -25.55 1.18 0.47
N GLU A 575 -26.25 0.79 1.53
CA GLU A 575 -26.67 1.71 2.58
C GLU A 575 -25.50 2.13 3.46
N ALA A 576 -24.59 1.21 3.81
CA ALA A 576 -23.37 1.55 4.54
C ALA A 576 -22.50 2.57 3.79
N LEU A 577 -22.40 2.47 2.45
CA LEU A 577 -21.65 3.40 1.62
C LEU A 577 -22.24 4.80 1.72
N LYS A 578 -23.56 4.93 1.52
CA LYS A 578 -24.26 6.21 1.61
C LYS A 578 -24.17 6.81 3.01
N GLU A 579 -24.38 6.00 4.04
CA GLU A 579 -24.35 6.45 5.42
C GLU A 579 -22.94 6.92 5.82
N SER A 580 -21.90 6.18 5.44
CA SER A 580 -20.50 6.52 5.70
C SER A 580 -20.13 7.88 5.10
N TRP A 581 -20.50 8.14 3.84
CA TRP A 581 -20.24 9.43 3.19
C TRP A 581 -21.13 10.56 3.68
N THR A 582 -22.40 10.28 4.02
CA THR A 582 -23.29 11.26 4.66
C THR A 582 -22.68 11.74 5.98
N LYS A 583 -22.18 10.80 6.80
CA LYS A 583 -21.50 11.11 8.07
C LYS A 583 -20.18 11.85 7.85
N ALA A 584 -19.34 11.37 6.92
CA ALA A 584 -18.06 12.01 6.60
C ALA A 584 -18.25 13.47 6.16
N GLU A 585 -19.24 13.75 5.32
CA GLU A 585 -19.53 15.10 4.85
C GLU A 585 -20.17 15.98 5.93
N THR A 586 -21.15 15.46 6.67
CA THR A 586 -21.88 16.22 7.68
C THR A 586 -20.99 16.52 8.89
N TRP A 587 -20.45 15.48 9.54
CA TRP A 587 -19.63 15.64 10.75
C TRP A 587 -18.33 16.37 10.44
N GLY A 588 -17.72 16.08 9.29
CA GLY A 588 -16.50 16.77 8.88
C GLY A 588 -16.72 18.23 8.46
N GLY A 589 -17.91 18.58 7.95
CA GLY A 589 -18.29 19.96 7.71
C GLY A 589 -18.47 20.77 9.01
N GLU A 590 -18.94 20.12 10.07
CA GLU A 590 -19.20 20.69 11.40
C GLU A 590 -17.95 20.77 12.28
N HIS A 591 -17.10 19.73 12.27
CA HIS A 591 -15.99 19.57 13.22
C HIS A 591 -14.61 19.63 12.58
N GLY A 592 -14.53 19.57 11.25
CA GLY A 592 -13.28 19.35 10.53
C GLY A 592 -12.83 17.89 10.57
N TYR A 593 -11.57 17.63 10.19
CA TYR A 593 -11.01 16.27 10.13
C TYR A 593 -9.65 16.22 10.84
N ARG A 594 -9.42 15.14 11.58
CA ARG A 594 -8.13 14.90 12.27
C ARG A 594 -7.02 14.55 11.29
N ASN A 595 -7.36 13.86 10.20
CA ASN A 595 -6.45 13.33 9.20
C ASN A 595 -6.71 13.95 7.83
N ALA A 596 -5.68 14.47 7.17
CA ALA A 596 -5.78 15.05 5.81
C ALA A 596 -5.96 14.01 4.69
N GLN A 597 -5.61 12.75 4.98
CA GLN A 597 -5.77 11.58 4.11
C GLN A 597 -5.97 10.35 5.00
N VAL A 598 -6.84 9.41 4.59
CA VAL A 598 -7.20 8.25 5.42
C VAL A 598 -7.02 6.88 4.76
N SER A 599 -7.01 6.79 3.43
CA SER A 599 -7.00 5.52 2.71
C SER A 599 -5.97 5.47 1.57
N VAL A 600 -5.54 4.24 1.25
CA VAL A 600 -4.68 3.88 0.10
C VAL A 600 -4.98 2.45 -0.36
N MET A 601 -4.54 2.07 -1.55
CA MET A 601 -4.50 0.66 -1.99
C MET A 601 -3.05 0.19 -2.12
N ALA A 602 -2.49 -0.34 -1.03
CA ALA A 602 -1.11 -0.81 -0.99
C ALA A 602 -0.96 -2.22 -1.58
N PRO A 603 0.22 -2.63 -2.10
CA PRO A 603 0.41 -3.96 -2.67
C PRO A 603 0.26 -5.14 -1.69
N THR A 604 0.42 -4.90 -0.39
CA THR A 604 0.31 -5.91 0.70
C THR A 604 1.24 -7.13 0.64
N GLY A 605 2.24 -7.17 -0.26
CA GLY A 605 3.01 -8.39 -0.62
C GLY A 605 3.81 -9.12 0.49
N THR A 606 3.72 -8.73 1.75
CA THR A 606 4.21 -9.55 2.89
C THR A 606 3.13 -9.74 3.95
N ILE A 607 2.35 -8.69 4.23
CA ILE A 607 1.28 -8.74 5.24
C ILE A 607 0.10 -9.60 4.78
N SER A 608 -0.15 -9.73 3.47
CA SER A 608 -1.15 -10.64 2.93
C SER A 608 -0.88 -12.08 3.36
N PHE A 609 0.38 -12.53 3.24
CA PHE A 609 0.78 -13.88 3.68
C PHE A 609 0.75 -14.05 5.21
N ALA A 610 0.99 -12.98 5.97
CA ALA A 610 0.82 -13.00 7.42
C ALA A 610 -0.66 -13.13 7.83
N MET A 611 -1.59 -12.64 7.00
CA MET A 611 -3.03 -12.76 7.17
C MET A 611 -3.64 -14.00 6.49
N ASP A 612 -2.82 -14.90 5.95
CA ASP A 612 -3.26 -16.05 5.13
C ASP A 612 -4.20 -15.64 3.96
N CYS A 613 -4.00 -14.45 3.39
CA CYS A 613 -4.69 -14.05 2.17
C CYS A 613 -4.22 -14.92 1.00
N ALA A 614 -5.16 -15.35 0.16
CA ALA A 614 -4.84 -16.08 -1.07
C ALA A 614 -4.45 -15.12 -2.21
N ALA A 615 -5.02 -13.91 -2.21
CA ALA A 615 -4.67 -12.84 -3.13
C ALA A 615 -4.07 -11.63 -2.39
N THR A 616 -3.22 -10.87 -3.07
CA THR A 616 -2.62 -9.64 -2.54
C THR A 616 -3.48 -8.43 -2.87
N SER A 617 -3.68 -7.51 -1.91
CA SER A 617 -4.35 -6.22 -2.16
C SER A 617 -5.70 -6.40 -2.89
N ILE A 618 -5.93 -5.58 -3.91
CA ILE A 618 -7.01 -5.70 -4.88
C ILE A 618 -6.66 -6.64 -6.05
N GLU A 619 -5.42 -7.09 -6.17
CA GLU A 619 -4.90 -7.80 -7.35
C GLU A 619 -5.62 -9.14 -7.61
N PRO A 620 -5.82 -9.51 -8.89
CA PRO A 620 -6.31 -10.83 -9.24
C PRO A 620 -5.28 -11.92 -8.94
N PHE A 621 -5.74 -13.18 -8.92
CA PHE A 621 -4.85 -14.31 -8.79
C PHE A 621 -3.89 -14.39 -9.97
N PHE A 622 -2.61 -14.66 -9.68
CA PHE A 622 -1.58 -14.80 -10.71
C PHE A 622 -1.72 -16.11 -11.51
N SER A 623 -2.11 -17.20 -10.84
CA SER A 623 -2.24 -18.55 -11.43
C SER A 623 -3.22 -19.43 -10.64
N HIS A 624 -3.75 -20.49 -11.27
CA HIS A 624 -4.65 -21.47 -10.61
C HIS A 624 -3.96 -22.31 -9.55
N VAL A 625 -2.65 -22.52 -9.67
CA VAL A 625 -1.87 -23.34 -8.73
C VAL A 625 -0.86 -22.49 -7.99
N VAL A 626 -0.74 -22.76 -6.71
CA VAL A 626 0.20 -22.13 -5.78
C VAL A 626 1.19 -23.17 -5.28
N TYR A 627 2.46 -22.78 -5.20
CA TYR A 627 3.53 -23.61 -4.66
C TYR A 627 3.80 -23.23 -3.21
N LYS A 628 3.45 -24.11 -2.27
CA LYS A 628 3.65 -23.90 -0.83
C LYS A 628 4.93 -24.58 -0.36
N LYS A 629 5.81 -23.84 0.32
CA LYS A 629 7.04 -24.41 0.88
C LYS A 629 6.72 -25.29 2.11
N LEU A 630 7.35 -26.46 2.21
CA LEU A 630 7.22 -27.37 3.35
C LEU A 630 8.34 -27.14 4.40
N SER A 631 8.02 -27.39 5.68
CA SER A 631 8.94 -27.20 6.83
C SER A 631 10.21 -28.05 6.78
N GLY A 632 10.21 -29.17 6.03
CA GLY A 632 11.38 -30.02 5.81
C GLY A 632 12.33 -29.56 4.68
N GLY A 633 11.93 -28.55 3.90
CA GLY A 633 12.51 -28.26 2.59
C GLY A 633 11.78 -29.06 1.49
N GLY A 634 11.37 -28.37 0.42
CA GLY A 634 10.50 -28.91 -0.64
C GLY A 634 9.30 -28.01 -0.90
N PHE A 635 8.56 -28.27 -1.98
CA PHE A 635 7.33 -27.56 -2.33
C PHE A 635 6.16 -28.55 -2.45
N MET A 636 5.02 -28.15 -1.92
CA MET A 636 3.73 -28.80 -2.12
C MET A 636 2.94 -27.96 -3.12
N LYS A 637 2.41 -28.60 -4.15
CA LYS A 637 1.53 -27.97 -5.13
C LYS A 637 0.11 -28.01 -4.57
N LEU A 638 -0.58 -26.88 -4.57
CA LEU A 638 -1.97 -26.78 -4.15
C LEU A 638 -2.74 -25.97 -5.19
N VAL A 639 -3.89 -26.46 -5.66
CA VAL A 639 -4.85 -25.55 -6.31
C VAL A 639 -5.15 -24.43 -5.34
N ASN A 640 -5.27 -23.22 -5.88
CA ASN A 640 -5.79 -22.11 -5.13
C ASN A 640 -7.09 -22.53 -4.42
N PRO A 641 -7.12 -22.61 -3.08
CA PRO A 641 -8.25 -23.18 -2.35
C PRO A 641 -9.57 -22.46 -2.63
N VAL A 642 -9.49 -21.19 -3.04
CA VAL A 642 -10.62 -20.35 -3.42
C VAL A 642 -11.34 -20.86 -4.68
N VAL A 643 -10.67 -21.64 -5.55
CA VAL A 643 -11.31 -22.27 -6.72
C VAL A 643 -12.42 -23.22 -6.29
N GLU A 644 -12.22 -23.99 -5.22
CA GLU A 644 -13.24 -24.91 -4.73
C GLU A 644 -14.48 -24.15 -4.21
N GLU A 645 -14.26 -23.03 -3.50
CA GLU A 645 -15.32 -22.16 -3.01
C GLU A 645 -16.10 -21.53 -4.17
N GLY A 646 -15.40 -21.03 -5.20
CA GLY A 646 -16.03 -20.48 -6.39
C GLY A 646 -16.87 -21.50 -7.15
N LEU A 647 -16.37 -22.73 -7.31
CA LEU A 647 -17.18 -23.81 -7.89
C LEU A 647 -18.40 -24.14 -7.02
N ALA A 648 -18.27 -24.11 -5.69
CA ALA A 648 -19.42 -24.32 -4.81
C ALA A 648 -20.49 -23.22 -5.01
N ALA A 649 -20.06 -21.96 -5.09
CA ALA A 649 -20.94 -20.81 -5.34
C ALA A 649 -21.65 -20.89 -6.71
N ARG A 650 -21.01 -21.51 -7.72
CA ARG A 650 -21.63 -21.78 -9.04
C ARG A 650 -22.48 -23.05 -9.09
N GLY A 651 -22.66 -23.73 -7.94
CA GLY A 651 -23.58 -24.85 -7.78
C GLY A 651 -23.04 -26.21 -8.19
N TYR A 652 -21.72 -26.36 -8.34
CA TYR A 652 -21.11 -27.66 -8.63
C TYR A 652 -21.15 -28.59 -7.41
N SER A 653 -21.54 -29.84 -7.64
CA SER A 653 -21.52 -30.90 -6.62
C SER A 653 -20.10 -31.19 -6.13
N LYS A 654 -19.98 -31.90 -5.01
CA LYS A 654 -18.67 -32.25 -4.45
C LYS A 654 -17.85 -33.09 -5.44
N GLU A 655 -18.49 -34.04 -6.11
CA GLU A 655 -17.87 -34.94 -7.08
C GLU A 655 -17.38 -34.18 -8.32
N GLU A 656 -18.17 -33.23 -8.83
CA GLU A 656 -17.77 -32.37 -9.96
C GLU A 656 -16.58 -31.49 -9.58
N ARG A 657 -16.61 -30.89 -8.38
CA ARG A 657 -15.51 -30.05 -7.86
C ARG A 657 -14.21 -30.84 -7.73
N GLU A 658 -14.26 -32.03 -7.15
CA GLU A 658 -13.10 -32.91 -7.04
C GLU A 658 -12.54 -33.30 -8.41
N ALA A 659 -13.40 -33.54 -9.40
CA ALA A 659 -12.97 -33.85 -10.77
C ALA A 659 -12.31 -32.64 -11.47
N ILE A 660 -12.83 -31.43 -11.28
CA ILE A 660 -12.24 -30.20 -11.83
C ILE A 660 -10.90 -29.88 -11.17
N ILE A 661 -10.83 -29.95 -9.84
CA ILE A 661 -9.59 -29.73 -9.08
C ILE A 661 -8.55 -30.79 -9.45
N GLY A 662 -8.98 -32.05 -9.57
CA GLY A 662 -8.15 -33.15 -10.02
C GLY A 662 -7.58 -32.93 -11.42
N TYR A 663 -8.36 -32.34 -12.34
CA TYR A 663 -7.92 -31.98 -13.69
C TYR A 663 -6.78 -30.96 -13.69
N ILE A 664 -6.90 -29.90 -12.88
CA ILE A 664 -5.88 -28.84 -12.73
C ILE A 664 -4.59 -29.44 -12.16
N MET A 665 -4.72 -30.35 -11.19
CA MET A 665 -3.59 -30.95 -10.47
C MET A 665 -2.96 -32.17 -11.14
N ARG A 666 -3.38 -32.54 -12.35
CA ARG A 666 -2.81 -33.71 -13.03
C ARG A 666 -1.31 -33.57 -13.15
N GLU A 667 -0.61 -34.65 -12.84
CA GLU A 667 0.84 -34.75 -12.97
C GLU A 667 1.20 -35.62 -14.17
N GLY A 668 2.32 -35.31 -14.82
CA GLY A 668 2.94 -36.17 -15.81
C GLY A 668 3.70 -37.32 -15.15
N ASP A 669 4.20 -38.24 -15.96
CA ASP A 669 4.97 -39.41 -15.50
C ASP A 669 6.27 -39.03 -14.74
N ASP A 670 6.72 -37.79 -14.87
CA ASP A 670 7.89 -37.21 -14.19
C ASP A 670 7.57 -36.57 -12.82
N GLY A 671 6.30 -36.63 -12.38
CA GLY A 671 5.83 -35.99 -11.15
C GLY A 671 5.76 -34.46 -11.24
N MET A 672 5.92 -33.89 -12.43
CA MET A 672 5.69 -32.47 -12.68
C MET A 672 4.23 -32.23 -13.03
N MET A 673 3.77 -30.99 -12.86
CA MET A 673 2.41 -30.63 -13.27
C MET A 673 2.29 -30.82 -14.77
N LEU A 674 1.25 -31.55 -15.21
CA LEU A 674 1.04 -31.83 -16.62
C LEU A 674 0.70 -30.56 -17.39
N ASP A 675 -0.16 -29.71 -16.81
CA ASP A 675 -0.66 -28.50 -17.48
C ASP A 675 -0.93 -27.36 -16.47
N GLY A 676 -1.86 -27.56 -15.54
CA GLY A 676 -2.24 -26.54 -14.54
C GLY A 676 -3.34 -25.58 -14.98
N LYS A 677 -3.88 -25.73 -16.20
CA LYS A 677 -5.05 -24.98 -16.66
C LYS A 677 -6.36 -25.56 -16.14
N ILE A 678 -7.38 -24.69 -16.05
CA ILE A 678 -8.76 -25.09 -15.74
C ILE A 678 -9.60 -25.35 -16.99
N GLU A 679 -9.19 -24.82 -18.14
CA GLU A 679 -9.92 -24.94 -19.41
C GLU A 679 -10.02 -26.39 -19.88
N GLY A 680 -11.24 -26.82 -20.22
CA GLY A 680 -11.52 -28.21 -20.60
C GLY A 680 -11.56 -29.19 -19.42
N ALA A 681 -11.58 -28.68 -18.18
CA ALA A 681 -11.88 -29.51 -17.02
C ALA A 681 -13.25 -30.20 -17.18
N PRO A 682 -13.38 -31.46 -16.72
CA PRO A 682 -14.64 -32.19 -16.81
C PRO A 682 -15.73 -31.45 -16.02
N PHE A 683 -16.98 -31.51 -16.49
CA PHE A 683 -18.16 -30.88 -15.87
C PHE A 683 -18.19 -29.34 -15.87
N LEU A 684 -17.04 -28.66 -15.95
CA LEU A 684 -16.97 -27.20 -15.95
C LEU A 684 -17.70 -26.61 -17.16
N LYS A 685 -18.67 -25.74 -16.90
CA LYS A 685 -19.44 -25.02 -17.91
C LYS A 685 -18.62 -23.85 -18.44
N GLU A 686 -18.74 -23.60 -19.75
CA GLU A 686 -18.01 -22.52 -20.42
C GLU A 686 -18.36 -21.13 -19.84
N GLU A 687 -19.62 -20.92 -19.46
CA GLU A 687 -20.11 -19.67 -18.84
C GLU A 687 -19.46 -19.36 -17.49
N ASP A 688 -18.92 -20.36 -16.79
CA ASP A 688 -18.30 -20.19 -15.47
C ASP A 688 -16.78 -19.94 -15.56
N LEU A 689 -16.16 -20.08 -16.74
CA LEU A 689 -14.70 -19.92 -16.90
C LEU A 689 -14.21 -18.55 -16.45
N ALA A 690 -14.97 -17.49 -16.71
CA ALA A 690 -14.60 -16.12 -16.37
C ALA A 690 -14.44 -15.88 -14.86
N VAL A 691 -15.09 -16.69 -14.01
CA VAL A 691 -14.91 -16.65 -12.54
C VAL A 691 -13.48 -17.01 -12.15
N PHE A 692 -12.84 -17.87 -12.94
CA PHE A 692 -11.53 -18.43 -12.65
C PHE A 692 -10.42 -17.82 -13.50
N ASP A 693 -10.67 -16.78 -14.29
CA ASP A 693 -9.60 -16.12 -15.07
C ASP A 693 -8.55 -15.51 -14.12
N THR A 694 -7.27 -15.70 -14.47
CA THR A 694 -6.10 -15.23 -13.72
C THR A 694 -5.38 -14.10 -14.47
N ALA A 695 -4.49 -13.39 -13.79
CA ALA A 695 -3.67 -12.33 -14.38
C ALA A 695 -2.81 -12.81 -15.57
N ASN A 696 -2.44 -14.09 -15.58
CA ASN A 696 -1.69 -14.72 -16.66
C ASN A 696 -2.41 -15.95 -17.20
N GLN A 697 -1.98 -16.37 -18.39
CA GLN A 697 -2.32 -17.68 -18.93
C GLN A 697 -1.75 -18.78 -18.02
N CYS A 698 -2.57 -19.79 -17.75
CA CYS A 698 -2.16 -20.96 -16.97
C CYS A 698 -1.91 -22.15 -17.90
N GLY A 699 -0.72 -22.74 -17.82
CA GLY A 699 -0.37 -23.93 -18.60
C GLY A 699 -0.48 -23.71 -20.12
N SER A 700 -1.13 -24.65 -20.80
CA SER A 700 -1.48 -24.58 -22.23
C SER A 700 -2.80 -23.85 -22.49
N GLY A 701 -3.36 -23.19 -21.48
CA GLY A 701 -4.60 -22.45 -21.59
C GLY A 701 -4.45 -21.14 -22.36
N GLU A 702 -5.56 -20.65 -22.91
CA GLU A 702 -5.60 -19.43 -23.71
C GLU A 702 -6.17 -18.23 -22.95
N ARG A 703 -6.93 -18.46 -21.87
CA ARG A 703 -7.63 -17.41 -21.11
C ARG A 703 -6.73 -16.74 -20.07
N TYR A 704 -6.97 -15.44 -19.92
CA TYR A 704 -6.40 -14.57 -18.89
C TYR A 704 -7.27 -13.31 -18.80
N LEU A 705 -7.15 -12.58 -17.70
CA LEU A 705 -7.86 -11.32 -17.53
C LEU A 705 -7.39 -10.29 -18.57
N PRO A 706 -8.29 -9.69 -19.36
CA PRO A 706 -7.90 -8.65 -20.29
C PRO A 706 -7.42 -7.41 -19.55
N TRP A 707 -6.52 -6.62 -20.16
CA TRP A 707 -5.95 -5.43 -19.52
C TRP A 707 -7.02 -4.41 -19.08
N GLN A 708 -8.16 -4.34 -19.79
CA GLN A 708 -9.31 -3.50 -19.41
C GLN A 708 -9.90 -3.91 -18.06
N GLY A 709 -9.91 -5.21 -17.73
CA GLY A 709 -10.37 -5.71 -16.44
C GLY A 709 -9.51 -5.18 -15.29
N HIS A 710 -8.19 -5.18 -15.47
CA HIS A 710 -7.25 -4.60 -14.50
C HIS A 710 -7.47 -3.09 -14.32
N VAL A 711 -7.49 -2.33 -15.41
CA VAL A 711 -7.68 -0.86 -15.36
C VAL A 711 -9.05 -0.49 -14.79
N GLY A 712 -10.10 -1.20 -15.21
CA GLY A 712 -11.46 -0.96 -14.74
C GLY A 712 -11.64 -1.26 -13.25
N MET A 713 -10.94 -2.25 -12.69
CA MET A 713 -10.97 -2.51 -11.25
C MET A 713 -10.21 -1.45 -10.46
N VAL A 714 -9.09 -0.94 -10.96
CA VAL A 714 -8.35 0.16 -10.30
C VAL A 714 -9.14 1.47 -10.34
N ALA A 715 -9.94 1.68 -11.38
CA ALA A 715 -10.77 2.87 -11.54
C ALA A 715 -12.06 2.84 -10.70
N ALA A 716 -12.54 1.65 -10.34
CA ALA A 716 -13.72 1.45 -9.50
C ALA A 716 -13.34 1.59 -8.01
#